data_AF-A0A7X7BAF8-F1
#
_entry.id   AF-A0A7X7BAF8-F1
#
_cell.length_a   1.000
_cell.length_b   1.000
_cell.length_c   1.000
_cell.angle_alpha   90.00
_cell.angle_beta   90.00
_cell.angle_gamma   90.00
#
_symmetry.space_group_name_H-M   'P 1'
#
loop_
_entity.id
_entity.type
_entity.pdbx_description
1 polymer ?
#
loop_
_entity_poly.entity_id
_entity_poly.type
_entity_poly.pdbx_seq_one_letter_code
_entity_poly.pdbx_strand_id
1 'polypeptide(L)'
;MGALQKSGVNTFIERVRREARLKRDPVVLKSMGHERVFCAFDWGCDTFVFEKDVWKHLENHSPVLIVRKRDLVKGTGGYIMTLTTGNHTIAAIPLLSGQFWNLGRVPAAQRSKTLQGAVVCANVVNGALEISQRDVPTDVVTEADEWLQSVGFALNHVIMAERNDAALEYYRQQGQEWRIKPLAWTRREMDAALAASRTRINTCLRYYHSAKGVHFLSYTDFHALLALVQADYAGFVECLRELVSIFEGDVRSCMRSPKYHGHNEIELFGLRRGDACERIVPELERIMEGIALKRLDAGQVAARMQAVDAQFKTSLERPELADTGSDDFVETLYMHLTGEIYYGQGAAVSPAFDDRRTALPGATFRGGRPDFHPGTDERTHVLLANVLQIMSQDETVEYANIYEVRSESDATNNLAVGAGVTREIVFKTNRRPLCTSLIEKRLALKTPGYGSYMLARVEAFKALGVGFGEYRLLMRLDSAAGREMNYFIRNRCPGEPLDDIPPRMFQRAGEFGGSEGGEDPGVVQKMGALLGDAAAQNLVLKKFLPDTLGCRFGVGKEIFEFGYDITARREMPMGVKLCSIRGCFGWPDTAYTEENINALFDFYFGCYAQVLYRFWRKHRAAGPLDALTECFFDGFEFKTREMHWNYSVRREQFDAFDPHLPKHYAFVRKWRFALWSLERQLRRLDSLRTLFSEKVRQVAETSGDE
;
A
#
# COMPACT_ATOMS: atom_id res chain seq x y z
N MET A 1 5.28 -30.31 3.10
CA MET A 1 4.70 -30.54 1.76
C MET A 1 3.19 -30.60 1.90
N GLY A 2 2.51 -29.48 1.71
CA GLY A 2 1.04 -29.41 1.78
C GLY A 2 0.44 -29.81 0.44
N ALA A 3 -0.71 -30.50 0.48
CA ALA A 3 -1.46 -30.87 -0.72
C ALA A 3 -1.65 -29.65 -1.64
N LEU A 4 -1.30 -29.79 -2.92
CA LEU A 4 -1.58 -28.82 -3.97
C LEU A 4 -3.09 -28.55 -3.97
N GLN A 5 -3.50 -27.41 -3.41
CA GLN A 5 -4.83 -26.88 -3.56
C GLN A 5 -5.10 -26.77 -5.06
N LYS A 6 -6.08 -27.51 -5.60
CA LYS A 6 -6.47 -27.38 -7.01
C LYS A 6 -6.81 -25.91 -7.28
N SER A 7 -6.17 -25.33 -8.31
CA SER A 7 -6.44 -23.95 -8.75
C SER A 7 -7.94 -23.71 -8.96
N GLY A 8 -8.43 -22.54 -8.54
CA GLY A 8 -9.83 -22.12 -8.75
C GLY A 8 -10.21 -22.10 -10.22
N VAL A 9 -9.32 -21.59 -11.09
CA VAL A 9 -9.51 -21.59 -12.55
C VAL A 9 -9.55 -23.01 -13.12
N ASN A 10 -8.67 -23.92 -12.71
CA ASN A 10 -8.68 -25.30 -13.19
C ASN A 10 -9.98 -26.02 -12.80
N THR A 11 -10.42 -25.86 -11.55
CA THR A 11 -11.67 -26.44 -11.05
C THR A 11 -12.87 -25.89 -11.82
N PHE A 12 -12.86 -24.60 -12.13
CA PHE A 12 -13.89 -23.96 -12.95
C PHE A 12 -13.93 -24.53 -14.38
N ILE A 13 -12.78 -24.63 -15.06
CA ILE A 13 -12.70 -25.16 -16.42
C ILE A 13 -13.15 -26.63 -16.47
N GLU A 14 -12.74 -27.45 -15.51
CA GLU A 14 -13.20 -28.85 -15.37
C GLU A 14 -14.73 -28.90 -15.26
N ARG A 15 -15.32 -28.00 -14.46
CA ARG A 15 -16.77 -27.92 -14.28
C ARG A 15 -17.49 -27.50 -15.55
N VAL A 16 -17.04 -26.45 -16.23
CA VAL A 16 -17.59 -26.01 -17.53
C VAL A 16 -17.56 -27.15 -18.54
N ARG A 17 -16.42 -27.83 -18.68
CA ARG A 17 -16.27 -28.94 -19.64
C ARG A 17 -17.17 -30.13 -19.34
N ARG A 18 -17.56 -30.32 -18.08
CA ARG A 18 -18.44 -31.41 -17.63
C ARG A 18 -19.92 -31.06 -17.74
N GLU A 19 -20.30 -29.82 -17.39
CA GLU A 19 -21.69 -29.41 -17.18
C GLU A 19 -22.27 -28.59 -18.34
N ALA A 20 -21.45 -27.86 -19.08
CA ALA A 20 -21.91 -26.98 -20.16
C ALA A 20 -22.00 -27.70 -21.51
N ARG A 21 -22.87 -27.19 -22.39
CA ARG A 21 -23.08 -27.77 -23.73
C ARG A 21 -22.00 -27.30 -24.70
N LEU A 22 -21.18 -28.22 -25.19
CA LEU A 22 -20.20 -27.96 -26.24
C LEU A 22 -20.88 -27.60 -27.59
N LYS A 23 -20.44 -26.52 -28.24
CA LYS A 23 -20.83 -26.18 -29.62
C LYS A 23 -20.18 -27.14 -30.62
N ARG A 24 -20.94 -27.53 -31.65
CA ARG A 24 -20.57 -28.62 -32.58
C ARG A 24 -19.32 -28.35 -33.40
N ASP A 25 -19.11 -27.10 -33.82
CA ASP A 25 -18.04 -26.74 -34.76
C ASP A 25 -16.97 -25.89 -34.07
N PRO A 26 -15.72 -26.35 -33.97
CA PRO A 26 -14.62 -25.53 -33.49
C PRO A 26 -14.28 -24.43 -34.50
N VAL A 27 -13.78 -23.30 -34.01
CA VAL A 27 -13.31 -22.19 -34.86
C VAL A 27 -11.79 -22.28 -34.99
N VAL A 28 -11.30 -22.33 -36.22
CA VAL A 28 -9.86 -22.36 -36.54
C VAL A 28 -9.44 -20.99 -37.04
N LEU A 29 -8.42 -20.41 -36.40
CA LEU A 29 -7.91 -19.08 -36.73
C LEU A 29 -6.41 -19.15 -36.94
N LYS A 30 -5.90 -18.34 -37.88
CA LYS A 30 -4.47 -18.12 -38.04
C LYS A 30 -4.11 -16.82 -37.34
N SER A 31 -3.21 -16.87 -36.37
CA SER A 31 -2.72 -15.69 -35.68
C SER A 31 -1.22 -15.81 -35.44
N MET A 32 -0.47 -14.75 -35.77
CA MET A 32 1.00 -14.71 -35.63
C MET A 32 1.71 -15.91 -36.28
N GLY A 33 1.21 -16.37 -37.44
CA GLY A 33 1.78 -17.51 -38.18
C GLY A 33 1.35 -18.90 -37.72
N HIS A 34 0.63 -19.02 -36.60
CA HIS A 34 0.17 -20.30 -36.03
C HIS A 34 -1.33 -20.53 -36.22
N GLU A 35 -1.70 -21.78 -36.45
CA GLU A 35 -3.09 -22.22 -36.44
C GLU A 35 -3.53 -22.49 -35.00
N ARG A 36 -4.63 -21.85 -34.58
CA ARG A 36 -5.21 -21.94 -33.24
C ARG A 36 -6.65 -22.43 -33.35
N VAL A 37 -7.03 -23.38 -32.50
CA VAL A 37 -8.36 -24.00 -32.50
C VAL A 37 -9.11 -23.59 -31.25
N PHE A 38 -10.33 -23.06 -31.39
CA PHE A 38 -11.17 -22.64 -30.28
C PHE A 38 -12.44 -23.52 -30.17
N CYS A 39 -12.81 -23.84 -28.94
CA CYS A 39 -14.04 -24.55 -28.58
C CYS A 39 -14.92 -23.62 -27.73
N ALA A 40 -16.23 -23.67 -27.93
CA ALA A 40 -17.19 -22.90 -27.13
C ALA A 40 -18.14 -23.81 -26.35
N PHE A 41 -18.44 -23.43 -25.13
CA PHE A 41 -19.35 -24.12 -24.21
C PHE A 41 -20.45 -23.15 -23.78
N ASP A 42 -21.71 -23.48 -24.05
CA ASP A 42 -22.85 -22.70 -23.59
C ASP A 42 -23.35 -23.24 -22.23
N TRP A 43 -23.46 -22.36 -21.24
CA TRP A 43 -24.01 -22.69 -19.93
C TRP A 43 -25.12 -21.70 -19.57
N GLY A 44 -26.37 -22.12 -19.74
CA GLY A 44 -27.50 -21.19 -19.66
C GLY A 44 -27.36 -20.07 -20.68
N CYS A 45 -27.37 -18.82 -20.22
CA CYS A 45 -27.19 -17.64 -21.06
C CYS A 45 -25.72 -17.28 -21.31
N ASP A 46 -24.77 -17.95 -20.65
CA ASP A 46 -23.33 -17.63 -20.74
C ASP A 46 -22.63 -18.48 -21.79
N THR A 47 -21.54 -17.98 -22.36
CA THR A 47 -20.70 -18.74 -23.30
C THR A 47 -19.23 -18.65 -22.91
N PHE A 48 -18.58 -19.80 -22.76
CA PHE A 48 -17.17 -19.92 -22.46
C PHE A 48 -16.40 -20.34 -23.71
N VAL A 49 -15.39 -19.58 -24.11
CA VAL A 49 -14.58 -19.84 -25.31
C VAL A 49 -13.16 -20.16 -24.90
N PHE A 50 -12.72 -21.40 -25.12
CA PHE A 50 -11.39 -21.86 -24.72
C PHE A 50 -10.58 -22.25 -25.96
N GLU A 51 -9.33 -21.82 -26.02
CA GLU A 51 -8.36 -22.42 -26.94
C GLU A 51 -8.22 -23.90 -26.58
N LYS A 52 -8.18 -24.75 -27.61
CA LYS A 52 -8.09 -26.19 -27.47
C LYS A 52 -6.86 -26.53 -26.64
N ASP A 53 -7.06 -27.40 -25.65
CA ASP A 53 -6.02 -27.88 -24.74
C ASP A 53 -5.39 -26.83 -23.81
N VAL A 54 -5.94 -25.61 -23.72
CA VAL A 54 -5.43 -24.56 -22.80
C VAL A 54 -5.37 -25.03 -21.34
N TRP A 55 -6.30 -25.90 -20.91
CA TRP A 55 -6.31 -26.49 -19.58
C TRP A 55 -5.18 -27.51 -19.31
N LYS A 56 -4.51 -28.02 -20.35
CA LYS A 56 -3.33 -28.89 -20.21
C LYS A 56 -2.04 -28.06 -20.06
N HIS A 57 -2.06 -26.83 -20.55
CA HIS A 57 -0.92 -25.93 -20.64
C HIS A 57 -1.27 -24.56 -20.06
N LEU A 58 -1.99 -24.54 -18.93
CA LEU A 58 -2.39 -23.29 -18.29
C LEU A 58 -1.15 -22.65 -17.66
N GLU A 59 -0.51 -21.76 -18.41
CA GLU A 59 0.65 -21.02 -17.94
C GLU A 59 0.20 -19.85 -17.05
N ASN A 60 1.10 -19.43 -16.15
CA ASN A 60 0.95 -18.15 -15.47
C ASN A 60 0.87 -17.05 -16.55
N HIS A 61 -0.09 -16.14 -16.39
CA HIS A 61 -0.50 -15.08 -17.31
C HIS A 61 -1.28 -15.49 -18.55
N SER A 62 -1.89 -16.69 -18.56
CA SER A 62 -2.85 -17.04 -19.63
C SER A 62 -3.99 -16.01 -19.69
N PRO A 63 -4.21 -15.33 -20.84
CA PRO A 63 -5.17 -14.22 -20.92
C PRO A 63 -6.61 -14.64 -20.89
N VAL A 64 -7.40 -13.83 -20.19
CA VAL A 64 -8.84 -13.95 -20.05
C VAL A 64 -9.52 -12.65 -20.47
N LEU A 65 -10.62 -12.76 -21.21
CA LEU A 65 -11.52 -11.64 -21.49
C LEU A 65 -12.89 -11.96 -20.93
N ILE A 66 -13.53 -11.00 -20.29
CA ILE A 66 -14.89 -11.10 -19.77
C ILE A 66 -15.69 -9.92 -20.32
N VAL A 67 -16.84 -10.20 -20.92
CA VAL A 67 -17.69 -9.16 -21.52
C VAL A 67 -19.15 -9.57 -21.50
N ARG A 68 -20.04 -8.61 -21.27
CA ARG A 68 -21.49 -8.85 -21.37
C ARG A 68 -21.87 -9.00 -22.83
N LYS A 69 -22.66 -10.02 -23.17
CA LYS A 69 -23.11 -10.24 -24.55
C LYS A 69 -23.83 -9.03 -25.13
N ARG A 70 -24.63 -8.33 -24.30
CA ARG A 70 -25.35 -7.10 -24.68
C ARG A 70 -24.44 -5.98 -25.19
N ASP A 71 -23.19 -5.93 -24.75
CA ASP A 71 -22.22 -4.90 -25.13
C ASP A 71 -21.60 -5.20 -26.51
N LEU A 72 -21.70 -6.46 -26.98
CA LEU A 72 -21.26 -6.87 -28.31
C LEU A 72 -22.41 -6.97 -29.32
N VAL A 73 -23.58 -7.44 -28.87
CA VAL A 73 -24.78 -7.66 -29.67
C VAL A 73 -26.02 -7.26 -28.85
N LYS A 74 -26.74 -6.22 -29.29
CA LYS A 74 -27.93 -5.70 -28.59
C LYS A 74 -29.00 -6.79 -28.40
N GLY A 75 -29.64 -6.78 -27.22
CA GLY A 75 -30.75 -7.68 -26.90
C GLY A 75 -30.34 -9.09 -26.45
N THR A 76 -29.04 -9.37 -26.35
CA THR A 76 -28.54 -10.66 -25.84
C THR A 76 -28.25 -10.58 -24.34
N GLY A 77 -28.56 -11.65 -23.59
CA GLY A 77 -28.29 -11.77 -22.15
C GLY A 77 -27.12 -12.71 -21.86
N GLY A 78 -26.49 -12.55 -20.69
CA GLY A 78 -25.35 -13.35 -20.23
C GLY A 78 -23.98 -12.78 -20.58
N TYR A 79 -22.94 -13.51 -20.22
CA TYR A 79 -21.53 -13.16 -20.38
C TYR A 79 -20.82 -14.05 -21.39
N ILE A 80 -19.70 -13.54 -21.89
CA ILE A 80 -18.69 -14.30 -22.61
C ILE A 80 -17.41 -14.24 -21.79
N MET A 81 -16.80 -15.41 -21.57
CA MET A 81 -15.45 -15.51 -21.03
C MET A 81 -14.56 -16.27 -22.00
N THR A 82 -13.45 -15.67 -22.40
CA THR A 82 -12.45 -16.32 -23.26
C THR A 82 -11.22 -16.72 -22.46
N LEU A 83 -10.53 -17.79 -22.85
CA LEU A 83 -9.22 -18.17 -22.30
C LEU A 83 -8.31 -18.70 -23.42
N THR A 84 -7.09 -18.16 -23.51
CA THR A 84 -6.11 -18.45 -24.57
C THR A 84 -4.70 -18.62 -24.00
N THR A 85 -3.83 -19.30 -24.74
CA THR A 85 -2.39 -19.45 -24.45
C THR A 85 -1.53 -18.32 -25.01
N GLY A 86 -2.10 -17.47 -25.90
CA GLY A 86 -1.39 -16.33 -26.48
C GLY A 86 -1.60 -15.03 -25.69
N ASN A 87 -1.67 -13.88 -26.36
CA ASN A 87 -2.03 -12.59 -25.74
C ASN A 87 -3.56 -12.31 -25.80
N HIS A 88 -4.03 -11.24 -25.14
CA HIS A 88 -5.45 -10.85 -25.14
C HIS A 88 -6.03 -10.67 -26.57
N THR A 89 -5.24 -10.23 -27.54
CA THR A 89 -5.75 -9.95 -28.90
C THR A 89 -6.10 -11.20 -29.70
N ILE A 90 -5.49 -12.33 -29.39
CA ILE A 90 -5.82 -13.62 -30.00
C ILE A 90 -7.28 -13.99 -29.75
N ALA A 91 -7.86 -13.57 -28.62
CA ALA A 91 -9.28 -13.75 -28.34
C ALA A 91 -10.12 -12.50 -28.66
N ALA A 92 -9.59 -11.29 -28.44
CA ALA A 92 -10.35 -10.06 -28.59
C ALA A 92 -10.73 -9.76 -30.05
N ILE A 93 -9.78 -9.88 -30.99
CA ILE A 93 -10.02 -9.54 -32.41
C ILE A 93 -11.08 -10.48 -33.01
N PRO A 94 -10.99 -11.82 -32.86
CA PRO A 94 -12.01 -12.72 -33.39
C PRO A 94 -13.37 -12.57 -32.72
N LEU A 95 -13.39 -12.26 -31.42
CA LEU A 95 -14.62 -11.99 -30.69
C LEU A 95 -15.34 -10.75 -31.24
N LEU A 96 -14.63 -9.62 -31.32
CA LEU A 96 -15.20 -8.33 -31.75
C LEU A 96 -15.60 -8.34 -33.24
N SER A 97 -14.86 -9.08 -34.07
CA SER A 97 -15.14 -9.24 -35.50
C SER A 97 -16.23 -10.27 -35.82
N GLY A 98 -16.67 -11.06 -34.82
CA GLY A 98 -17.73 -12.05 -34.96
C GLY A 98 -17.30 -13.41 -35.50
N GLN A 99 -15.99 -13.65 -35.63
CA GLN A 99 -15.43 -14.94 -36.05
C GLN A 99 -15.74 -16.06 -35.05
N PHE A 100 -15.86 -15.75 -33.76
CA PHE A 100 -16.33 -16.71 -32.76
C PHE A 100 -17.85 -16.87 -32.79
N TRP A 101 -18.36 -17.80 -33.61
CA TRP A 101 -19.79 -18.19 -33.67
C TRP A 101 -20.78 -17.01 -33.71
N ASN A 102 -20.41 -15.88 -34.34
CA ASN A 102 -21.18 -14.64 -34.33
C ASN A 102 -21.51 -14.09 -32.93
N LEU A 103 -20.69 -14.41 -31.92
CA LEU A 103 -20.86 -13.94 -30.54
C LEU A 103 -20.64 -12.43 -30.40
N GLY A 104 -19.91 -11.82 -31.34
CA GLY A 104 -19.80 -10.37 -31.47
C GLY A 104 -20.09 -9.91 -32.90
N ARG A 105 -20.47 -8.64 -33.05
CA ARG A 105 -20.64 -7.95 -34.36
C ARG A 105 -20.34 -6.46 -34.23
N VAL A 106 -19.19 -6.14 -33.63
CA VAL A 106 -18.83 -4.75 -33.37
C VAL A 106 -18.28 -4.12 -34.66
N PRO A 107 -18.84 -2.99 -35.14
CA PRO A 107 -18.32 -2.27 -36.30
C PRO A 107 -16.85 -1.92 -36.11
N ALA A 108 -16.03 -2.03 -37.16
CA ALA A 108 -14.57 -1.83 -37.07
C ALA A 108 -14.18 -0.53 -36.36
N ALA A 109 -14.87 0.58 -36.65
CA ALA A 109 -14.64 1.89 -36.04
C ALA A 109 -14.96 1.95 -34.53
N GLN A 110 -15.72 1.00 -33.98
CA GLN A 110 -16.12 0.96 -32.57
C GLN A 110 -15.36 -0.08 -31.76
N ARG A 111 -14.65 -1.02 -32.40
CA ARG A 111 -13.98 -2.16 -31.73
C ARG A 111 -13.04 -1.70 -30.62
N SER A 112 -12.23 -0.68 -30.88
CA SER A 112 -11.29 -0.15 -29.89
C SER A 112 -12.02 0.42 -28.67
N LYS A 113 -13.09 1.20 -28.89
CA LYS A 113 -13.89 1.76 -27.80
C LYS A 113 -14.60 0.68 -26.98
N THR A 114 -15.12 -0.36 -27.64
CA THR A 114 -15.76 -1.49 -26.95
C THR A 114 -14.75 -2.29 -26.14
N LEU A 115 -13.56 -2.56 -26.70
CA LEU A 115 -12.48 -3.24 -25.99
C LEU A 115 -12.06 -2.45 -24.73
N GLN A 116 -11.96 -1.13 -24.84
CA GLN A 116 -11.59 -0.24 -23.74
C GLN A 116 -12.66 -0.14 -22.65
N GLY A 117 -13.93 0.01 -23.03
CA GLY A 117 -14.99 0.39 -22.10
C GLY A 117 -15.91 -0.75 -21.64
N ALA A 118 -15.86 -1.91 -22.29
CA ALA A 118 -16.80 -3.00 -22.02
C ALA A 118 -16.17 -4.39 -21.84
N VAL A 119 -14.91 -4.57 -22.25
CA VAL A 119 -14.22 -5.86 -22.11
C VAL A 119 -13.28 -5.79 -20.91
N VAL A 120 -13.62 -6.54 -19.86
CA VAL A 120 -12.77 -6.72 -18.69
C VAL A 120 -11.65 -7.69 -19.06
N CYS A 121 -10.40 -7.25 -18.93
CA CYS A 121 -9.24 -8.09 -19.13
C CYS A 121 -8.83 -8.73 -17.81
N ALA A 122 -8.42 -9.99 -17.86
CA ALA A 122 -7.81 -10.67 -16.73
C ALA A 122 -6.69 -11.60 -17.20
N ASN A 123 -5.91 -12.08 -16.25
CA ASN A 123 -4.85 -13.06 -16.47
C ASN A 123 -4.95 -14.17 -15.43
N VAL A 124 -4.64 -15.41 -15.81
CA VAL A 124 -4.53 -16.50 -14.84
C VAL A 124 -3.19 -16.39 -14.13
N VAL A 125 -3.16 -16.11 -12.83
CA VAL A 125 -1.92 -16.00 -12.06
C VAL A 125 -2.03 -16.87 -10.81
N ASN A 126 -1.11 -17.82 -10.66
CA ASN A 126 -1.08 -18.78 -9.55
C ASN A 126 -2.44 -19.49 -9.34
N GLY A 127 -3.17 -19.72 -10.44
CA GLY A 127 -4.45 -20.39 -10.42
C GLY A 127 -5.67 -19.54 -10.01
N ALA A 128 -5.49 -18.24 -9.82
CA ALA A 128 -6.55 -17.23 -9.65
C ALA A 128 -6.65 -16.35 -10.91
N LEU A 129 -7.72 -15.57 -11.03
CA LEU A 129 -7.89 -14.52 -12.04
C LEU A 129 -7.41 -13.19 -11.46
N GLU A 130 -6.37 -12.61 -12.05
CA GLU A 130 -5.99 -11.22 -11.80
C GLU A 130 -6.69 -10.31 -12.83
N ILE A 131 -7.70 -9.54 -12.40
CA ILE A 131 -8.47 -8.60 -13.21
C ILE A 131 -7.70 -7.28 -13.36
N SER A 132 -7.57 -6.83 -14.60
CA SER A 132 -7.01 -5.55 -15.02
C SER A 132 -8.16 -4.64 -15.46
N GLN A 133 -8.39 -3.58 -14.69
CA GLN A 133 -9.48 -2.63 -14.95
C GLN A 133 -9.19 -1.74 -16.16
N ARG A 134 -7.93 -1.39 -16.46
CA ARG A 134 -7.48 -0.48 -17.51
C ARG A 134 -8.25 0.83 -17.48
N ASP A 135 -9.08 1.07 -18.49
CA ASP A 135 -10.00 2.20 -18.64
C ASP A 135 -11.48 1.77 -18.53
N VAL A 136 -11.73 0.50 -18.18
CA VAL A 136 -13.07 -0.05 -18.02
C VAL A 136 -13.73 0.62 -16.81
N PRO A 137 -14.95 1.16 -16.96
CA PRO A 137 -15.72 1.70 -15.85
C PRO A 137 -15.86 0.72 -14.69
N THR A 138 -15.80 1.23 -13.45
CA THR A 138 -15.81 0.39 -12.24
C THR A 138 -17.06 -0.47 -12.13
N ASP A 139 -18.23 0.04 -12.52
CA ASP A 139 -19.48 -0.71 -12.56
C ASP A 139 -19.39 -1.97 -13.44
N VAL A 140 -18.73 -1.88 -14.60
CA VAL A 140 -18.52 -3.02 -15.50
C VAL A 140 -17.59 -4.06 -14.87
N VAL A 141 -16.55 -3.61 -14.14
CA VAL A 141 -15.64 -4.51 -13.42
C VAL A 141 -16.34 -5.21 -12.27
N THR A 142 -17.11 -4.49 -11.45
CA THR A 142 -17.79 -5.07 -10.29
C THR A 142 -18.92 -6.00 -10.71
N GLU A 143 -19.67 -5.68 -11.77
CA GLU A 143 -20.64 -6.61 -12.36
C GLU A 143 -19.97 -7.89 -12.87
N ALA A 144 -18.80 -7.79 -13.51
CA ALA A 144 -18.06 -8.97 -13.96
C ALA A 144 -17.55 -9.81 -12.77
N ASP A 145 -17.11 -9.17 -11.69
CA ASP A 145 -16.70 -9.84 -10.46
C ASP A 145 -17.88 -10.55 -9.77
N GLU A 146 -19.03 -9.89 -9.65
CA GLU A 146 -20.26 -10.51 -9.14
C GLU A 146 -20.70 -11.70 -10.00
N TRP A 147 -20.61 -11.57 -11.33
CA TRP A 147 -20.88 -12.68 -12.24
C TRP A 147 -19.91 -13.85 -12.03
N LEU A 148 -18.60 -13.59 -11.90
CA LEU A 148 -17.60 -14.63 -11.61
C LEU A 148 -17.94 -15.39 -10.32
N GLN A 149 -18.36 -14.68 -9.27
CA GLN A 149 -18.83 -15.31 -8.03
C GLN A 149 -20.07 -16.18 -8.26
N SER A 150 -21.02 -15.70 -9.06
CA SER A 150 -22.26 -16.44 -9.39
C SER A 150 -22.01 -17.75 -10.16
N VAL A 151 -20.96 -17.80 -11.00
CA VAL A 151 -20.59 -19.01 -11.75
C VAL A 151 -19.65 -19.95 -10.97
N GLY A 152 -19.29 -19.58 -9.74
CA GLY A 152 -18.63 -20.46 -8.77
C GLY A 152 -17.19 -20.11 -8.42
N PHE A 153 -16.68 -18.93 -8.77
CA PHE A 153 -15.41 -18.46 -8.23
C PHE A 153 -15.58 -18.01 -6.77
N ALA A 154 -14.67 -18.45 -5.89
CA ALA A 154 -14.56 -17.89 -4.55
C ALA A 154 -13.83 -16.53 -4.60
N LEU A 155 -14.01 -15.69 -3.57
CA LEU A 155 -13.39 -14.36 -3.52
C LEU A 155 -11.86 -14.38 -3.68
N ASN A 156 -11.18 -15.40 -3.11
CA ASN A 156 -9.73 -15.56 -3.22
C ASN A 156 -9.27 -16.10 -4.58
N HIS A 157 -10.19 -16.45 -5.48
CA HIS A 157 -9.87 -16.85 -6.86
C HIS A 157 -9.94 -15.67 -7.84
N VAL A 158 -10.32 -14.47 -7.38
CA VAL A 158 -10.44 -13.27 -8.23
C VAL A 158 -9.81 -12.08 -7.50
N ILE A 159 -8.69 -11.60 -8.04
CA ILE A 159 -7.84 -10.55 -7.49
C ILE A 159 -7.88 -9.34 -8.44
N MET A 160 -7.93 -8.14 -7.89
CA MET A 160 -7.88 -6.90 -8.67
C MET A 160 -6.42 -6.45 -8.76
N ALA A 161 -5.87 -6.44 -9.97
CA ALA A 161 -4.50 -6.03 -10.23
C ALA A 161 -4.33 -4.50 -10.25
N GLU A 162 -5.40 -3.77 -10.57
CA GLU A 162 -5.37 -2.32 -10.73
C GLU A 162 -6.10 -1.59 -9.61
N ARG A 163 -5.61 -0.38 -9.34
CA ARG A 163 -6.09 0.49 -8.27
C ARG A 163 -6.58 1.79 -8.88
N ASN A 164 -7.89 1.95 -8.95
CA ASN A 164 -8.48 3.28 -9.06
C ASN A 164 -9.34 3.56 -7.83
N ASP A 165 -9.56 4.84 -7.53
CA ASP A 165 -10.23 5.25 -6.29
C ASP A 165 -11.64 4.70 -6.17
N ALA A 166 -12.37 4.61 -7.29
CA ALA A 166 -13.73 4.10 -7.31
C ALA A 166 -13.79 2.59 -6.98
N ALA A 167 -12.89 1.77 -7.54
CA ALA A 167 -12.81 0.35 -7.25
C ALA A 167 -12.29 0.11 -5.82
N LEU A 168 -11.27 0.87 -5.40
CA LEU A 168 -10.78 0.83 -4.02
C LEU A 168 -11.91 1.09 -3.03
N GLU A 169 -12.68 2.15 -3.25
CA GLU A 169 -13.80 2.51 -2.37
C GLU A 169 -14.90 1.44 -2.40
N TYR A 170 -15.25 0.93 -3.58
CA TYR A 170 -16.22 -0.16 -3.71
C TYR A 170 -15.80 -1.40 -2.88
N TYR A 171 -14.61 -1.94 -3.12
CA TYR A 171 -14.16 -3.15 -2.42
C TYR A 171 -13.92 -2.89 -0.93
N ARG A 172 -13.49 -1.68 -0.55
CA ARG A 172 -13.40 -1.27 0.86
C ARG A 172 -14.75 -1.31 1.55
N GLN A 173 -15.81 -0.79 0.90
CA GLN A 173 -17.18 -0.86 1.41
C GLN A 173 -17.74 -2.28 1.47
N GLN A 174 -17.13 -3.24 0.77
CA GLN A 174 -17.46 -4.66 0.90
C GLN A 174 -16.58 -5.40 1.93
N GLY A 175 -15.58 -4.74 2.56
CA GLY A 175 -14.59 -5.40 3.41
C GLY A 175 -13.58 -6.26 2.64
N GLN A 176 -13.49 -6.05 1.32
CA GLN A 176 -12.81 -6.88 0.34
C GLN A 176 -11.53 -6.25 -0.23
N GLU A 177 -11.01 -5.18 0.40
CA GLU A 177 -9.80 -4.48 -0.07
C GLU A 177 -8.57 -5.41 -0.16
N TRP A 178 -8.55 -6.51 0.60
CA TRP A 178 -7.52 -7.56 0.54
C TRP A 178 -7.44 -8.30 -0.80
N ARG A 179 -8.48 -8.21 -1.64
CA ARG A 179 -8.48 -8.77 -2.99
C ARG A 179 -7.74 -7.88 -3.97
N ILE A 180 -7.31 -6.69 -3.57
CA ILE A 180 -6.58 -5.75 -4.39
C ILE A 180 -5.09 -5.99 -4.16
N LYS A 181 -4.33 -6.19 -5.24
CA LYS A 181 -2.91 -6.52 -5.15
C LYS A 181 -2.16 -5.42 -4.37
N PRO A 182 -1.48 -5.74 -3.26
CA PRO A 182 -0.72 -4.74 -2.50
C PRO A 182 0.50 -4.26 -3.30
N LEU A 183 1.05 -3.10 -2.92
CA LEU A 183 2.40 -2.75 -3.36
C LEU A 183 3.38 -3.72 -2.69
N ALA A 184 4.41 -4.13 -3.41
CA ALA A 184 5.55 -4.85 -2.86
C ALA A 184 6.42 -3.82 -2.12
N TRP A 185 6.77 -4.11 -0.87
CA TRP A 185 7.44 -3.13 0.00
C TRP A 185 8.92 -3.45 0.22
N THR A 186 9.29 -4.71 0.03
CA THR A 186 10.68 -5.15 0.16
C THR A 186 11.27 -5.48 -1.20
N ARG A 187 12.60 -5.33 -1.32
CA ARG A 187 13.34 -5.77 -2.50
C ARG A 187 12.96 -7.20 -2.91
N ARG A 188 12.82 -8.12 -1.95
CA ARG A 188 12.39 -9.51 -2.19
C ARG A 188 10.99 -9.63 -2.76
N GLU A 189 10.03 -8.84 -2.26
CA GLU A 189 8.66 -8.85 -2.79
C GLU A 189 8.61 -8.27 -4.19
N MET A 190 9.39 -7.22 -4.46
CA MET A 190 9.54 -6.67 -5.80
C MET A 190 10.18 -7.71 -6.73
N ASP A 191 11.28 -8.34 -6.32
CA ASP A 191 11.93 -9.43 -7.07
C ASP A 191 10.94 -10.58 -7.34
N ALA A 192 10.13 -10.97 -6.36
CA ALA A 192 9.11 -12.00 -6.52
C ALA A 192 8.01 -11.57 -7.50
N ALA A 193 7.56 -10.31 -7.44
CA ALA A 193 6.58 -9.76 -8.37
C ALA A 193 7.15 -9.67 -9.80
N LEU A 194 8.40 -9.23 -9.95
CA LEU A 194 9.12 -9.20 -11.21
C LEU A 194 9.27 -10.60 -11.78
N ALA A 195 9.74 -11.56 -10.98
CA ALA A 195 9.86 -12.95 -11.38
C ALA A 195 8.50 -13.55 -11.78
N ALA A 196 7.45 -13.25 -11.02
CA ALA A 196 6.10 -13.70 -11.33
C ALA A 196 5.58 -13.06 -12.62
N SER A 197 5.95 -11.83 -12.96
CA SER A 197 5.52 -11.13 -14.18
C SER A 197 6.21 -11.61 -15.46
N ARG A 198 7.22 -12.48 -15.35
CA ARG A 198 7.94 -13.00 -16.51
C ARG A 198 7.03 -13.85 -17.36
N THR A 199 6.88 -13.48 -18.62
CA THR A 199 6.03 -14.20 -19.58
C THR A 199 6.67 -14.29 -20.96
N ARG A 200 6.06 -15.09 -21.84
CA ARG A 200 6.37 -15.21 -23.26
C ARG A 200 5.10 -14.93 -24.06
N ILE A 201 5.26 -14.54 -25.33
CA ILE A 201 4.13 -14.36 -26.24
C ILE A 201 4.10 -15.52 -27.24
N ASN A 202 5.05 -15.58 -28.19
CA ASN A 202 5.11 -16.66 -29.18
C ASN A 202 6.52 -17.25 -29.38
N THR A 203 7.58 -16.51 -29.06
CA THR A 203 8.98 -16.90 -29.30
C THR A 203 9.74 -17.16 -28.00
N CYS A 204 11.06 -17.35 -28.08
CA CYS A 204 11.89 -17.53 -26.89
C CYS A 204 12.11 -16.24 -26.08
N LEU A 205 11.73 -15.08 -26.64
CA LEU A 205 11.78 -13.79 -25.96
C LEU A 205 10.96 -13.80 -24.66
N ARG A 206 11.52 -13.17 -23.63
CA ARG A 206 10.89 -13.05 -22.33
C ARG A 206 10.64 -11.58 -22.00
N TYR A 207 9.46 -11.32 -21.48
CA TYR A 207 8.98 -9.98 -21.14
C TYR A 207 8.57 -9.91 -19.69
N TYR A 208 8.55 -8.70 -19.15
CA TYR A 208 7.86 -8.40 -17.91
C TYR A 208 6.46 -7.86 -18.24
N HIS A 209 5.41 -8.56 -17.82
CA HIS A 209 4.03 -8.21 -18.15
C HIS A 209 3.39 -7.33 -17.07
N SER A 210 2.96 -6.13 -17.45
CA SER A 210 2.32 -5.18 -16.55
C SER A 210 0.83 -5.45 -16.36
N ALA A 211 0.28 -4.96 -15.25
CA ALA A 211 -1.16 -5.01 -14.98
C ALA A 211 -1.96 -4.32 -16.10
N LYS A 212 -1.41 -3.29 -16.76
CA LYS A 212 -2.05 -2.59 -17.87
C LYS A 212 -1.96 -3.32 -19.21
N GLY A 213 -1.32 -4.50 -19.27
CA GLY A 213 -1.20 -5.30 -20.49
C GLY A 213 0.03 -4.99 -21.35
N VAL A 214 1.01 -4.25 -20.83
CA VAL A 214 2.25 -3.91 -21.53
C VAL A 214 3.31 -5.00 -21.30
N HIS A 215 4.04 -5.37 -22.34
CA HIS A 215 5.15 -6.32 -22.29
C HIS A 215 6.47 -5.56 -22.37
N PHE A 216 7.13 -5.38 -21.23
CA PHE A 216 8.42 -4.71 -21.16
C PHE A 216 9.56 -5.67 -21.50
N LEU A 217 10.30 -5.37 -22.56
CA LEU A 217 11.52 -6.06 -22.97
C LEU A 217 12.72 -5.34 -22.35
N SER A 218 13.42 -6.03 -21.43
CA SER A 218 14.62 -5.49 -20.78
C SER A 218 15.82 -5.44 -21.74
N TYR A 219 16.82 -4.61 -21.43
CA TYR A 219 18.07 -4.60 -22.18
C TYR A 219 18.74 -5.99 -22.18
N THR A 220 18.77 -6.69 -21.03
CA THR A 220 19.37 -8.03 -20.93
C THR A 220 18.69 -9.05 -21.84
N ASP A 221 17.36 -9.04 -21.91
CA ASP A 221 16.59 -9.95 -22.79
C ASP A 221 16.74 -9.58 -24.26
N PHE A 222 16.83 -8.27 -24.58
CA PHE A 222 17.09 -7.81 -25.95
C PHE A 222 18.50 -8.19 -26.41
N HIS A 223 19.50 -8.00 -25.55
CA HIS A 223 20.90 -8.31 -25.82
C HIS A 223 21.12 -9.80 -26.14
N ALA A 224 20.32 -10.68 -25.55
CA ALA A 224 20.36 -12.12 -25.82
C ALA A 224 20.07 -12.46 -27.30
N LEU A 225 19.42 -11.57 -28.06
CA LEU A 225 19.23 -11.75 -29.50
C LEU A 225 20.55 -11.80 -30.27
N LEU A 226 21.61 -11.13 -29.82
CA LEU A 226 22.91 -11.17 -30.50
C LEU A 226 23.50 -12.58 -30.53
N ALA A 227 23.39 -13.30 -29.42
CA ALA A 227 23.81 -14.69 -29.34
C ALA A 227 22.90 -15.59 -30.20
N LEU A 228 21.59 -15.28 -30.23
CA LEU A 228 20.61 -16.04 -31.01
C LEU A 228 20.83 -15.92 -32.52
N VAL A 229 21.19 -14.74 -33.04
CA VAL A 229 21.53 -14.54 -34.47
C VAL A 229 22.62 -15.52 -34.92
N GLN A 230 23.60 -15.82 -34.05
CA GLN A 230 24.72 -16.71 -34.36
C GLN A 230 24.37 -18.18 -34.16
N ALA A 231 23.63 -18.51 -33.10
CA ALA A 231 23.36 -19.89 -32.69
C ALA A 231 22.14 -20.52 -33.39
N ASP A 232 21.08 -19.72 -33.62
CA ASP A 232 19.83 -20.14 -34.27
C ASP A 232 19.22 -18.96 -35.03
N TYR A 233 19.70 -18.77 -36.25
CA TYR A 233 19.24 -17.70 -37.13
C TYR A 233 17.73 -17.76 -37.42
N ALA A 234 17.17 -18.97 -37.54
CA ALA A 234 15.74 -19.13 -37.80
C ALA A 234 14.91 -18.68 -36.59
N GLY A 235 15.30 -19.10 -35.38
CA GLY A 235 14.71 -18.64 -34.13
C GLY A 235 14.82 -17.12 -33.93
N PHE A 236 15.96 -16.53 -34.29
CA PHE A 236 16.13 -15.07 -34.29
C PHE A 236 15.13 -14.36 -35.23
N VAL A 237 14.95 -14.87 -36.44
CA VAL A 237 14.00 -14.28 -37.41
C VAL A 237 12.58 -14.30 -36.87
N GLU A 238 12.15 -15.37 -36.20
CA GLU A 238 10.83 -15.42 -35.57
C GLU A 238 10.72 -14.40 -34.41
N CYS A 239 11.77 -14.24 -33.60
CA CYS A 239 11.81 -13.21 -32.55
C CYS A 239 11.68 -11.80 -33.14
N LEU A 240 12.40 -11.52 -34.23
CA LEU A 240 12.32 -10.21 -34.91
C LEU A 240 10.93 -9.99 -35.51
N ARG A 241 10.30 -11.05 -36.06
CA ARG A 241 8.91 -10.97 -36.53
C ARG A 241 7.94 -10.65 -35.41
N GLU A 242 8.10 -11.23 -34.22
CA GLU A 242 7.26 -10.92 -33.07
C GLU A 242 7.32 -9.43 -32.71
N LEU A 243 8.51 -8.82 -32.79
CA LEU A 243 8.75 -7.41 -32.48
C LEU A 243 8.22 -6.44 -33.56
N VAL A 244 8.47 -6.70 -34.85
CA VAL A 244 8.25 -5.68 -35.90
C VAL A 244 7.40 -6.11 -37.10
N SER A 245 6.74 -7.27 -37.06
CA SER A 245 5.78 -7.62 -38.14
C SER A 245 4.56 -6.70 -38.13
N ILE A 246 3.90 -6.58 -39.28
CA ILE A 246 2.64 -5.86 -39.43
C ILE A 246 1.50 -6.87 -39.28
N PHE A 247 0.56 -6.61 -38.36
CA PHE A 247 -0.63 -7.46 -38.17
C PHE A 247 -1.58 -7.34 -39.37
N GLU A 248 -2.34 -8.40 -39.70
CA GLU A 248 -3.27 -8.39 -40.83
C GLU A 248 -4.28 -7.23 -40.72
N GLY A 249 -4.17 -6.25 -41.63
CA GLY A 249 -5.05 -5.08 -41.70
C GLY A 249 -4.51 -3.78 -41.08
N ASP A 250 -3.31 -3.76 -40.48
CA ASP A 250 -2.61 -2.52 -40.08
C ASP A 250 -1.55 -2.12 -41.14
N VAL A 251 -1.06 -0.89 -41.05
CA VAL A 251 0.04 -0.33 -41.85
C VAL A 251 1.32 -0.11 -41.01
N ARG A 252 1.27 -0.36 -39.70
CA ARG A 252 2.38 -0.18 -38.75
C ARG A 252 2.83 -1.52 -38.18
N SER A 253 4.11 -1.61 -37.82
CA SER A 253 4.68 -2.77 -37.12
C SER A 253 4.13 -2.91 -35.69
N CYS A 254 4.24 -4.09 -35.08
CA CYS A 254 3.76 -4.35 -33.71
C CYS A 254 4.27 -3.32 -32.68
N MET A 255 5.56 -2.96 -32.71
CA MET A 255 6.14 -1.98 -31.78
C MET A 255 5.84 -0.50 -32.11
N ARG A 256 5.36 -0.17 -33.32
CA ARG A 256 4.93 1.20 -33.73
C ARG A 256 3.42 1.36 -33.86
N SER A 257 2.68 0.26 -33.76
CA SER A 257 1.22 0.30 -33.71
C SER A 257 0.82 1.23 -32.58
N PRO A 258 -0.17 2.13 -32.78
CA PRO A 258 -0.52 3.08 -31.76
C PRO A 258 -0.90 2.29 -30.54
N LYS A 259 -0.30 2.77 -29.46
CA LYS A 259 -0.44 2.27 -28.13
C LYS A 259 -1.86 2.55 -27.66
N TYR A 260 -2.82 1.80 -28.20
CA TYR A 260 -4.24 2.01 -27.95
C TYR A 260 -4.54 1.40 -26.59
N HIS A 261 -4.27 2.21 -25.56
CA HIS A 261 -4.82 2.00 -24.22
C HIS A 261 -4.54 0.60 -23.64
N GLY A 262 -3.35 0.03 -23.90
CA GLY A 262 -2.82 -1.15 -23.21
C GLY A 262 -3.18 -2.53 -23.78
N HIS A 263 -3.73 -2.64 -24.98
CA HIS A 263 -4.20 -3.94 -25.51
C HIS A 263 -3.22 -4.73 -26.40
N ASN A 264 -2.01 -4.22 -26.71
CA ASN A 264 -0.89 -4.99 -27.31
C ASN A 264 0.36 -4.11 -27.46
N GLU A 265 1.24 -4.05 -26.47
CA GLU A 265 2.42 -3.18 -26.57
C GLU A 265 3.66 -3.88 -26.03
N ILE A 266 4.58 -4.23 -26.94
CA ILE A 266 5.95 -4.54 -26.56
C ILE A 266 6.70 -3.22 -26.46
N GLU A 267 7.23 -2.92 -25.28
CA GLU A 267 8.03 -1.72 -25.02
C GLU A 267 9.45 -2.08 -24.64
N LEU A 268 10.43 -1.31 -25.13
CA LEU A 268 11.80 -1.39 -24.65
C LEU A 268 11.87 -0.66 -23.30
N PHE A 269 12.24 -1.38 -22.25
CA PHE A 269 12.30 -0.86 -20.90
C PHE A 269 13.51 0.06 -20.67
N GLY A 270 13.32 1.10 -19.86
CA GLY A 270 14.38 1.99 -19.38
C GLY A 270 14.76 3.12 -20.34
N LEU A 271 13.97 3.35 -21.39
CA LEU A 271 14.13 4.45 -22.34
C LEU A 271 13.11 5.57 -22.07
N ARG A 272 13.44 6.80 -22.47
CA ARG A 272 12.46 7.89 -22.43
C ARG A 272 11.30 7.60 -23.37
N ARG A 273 10.12 8.10 -22.99
CA ARG A 273 8.89 7.90 -23.78
C ARG A 273 9.07 8.44 -25.20
N GLY A 274 8.95 7.55 -26.18
CA GLY A 274 9.06 7.86 -27.60
C GLY A 274 10.41 7.51 -28.23
N ASP A 275 11.49 7.46 -27.45
CA ASP A 275 12.86 7.26 -27.98
C ASP A 275 13.00 5.93 -28.73
N ALA A 276 12.41 4.86 -28.20
CA ALA A 276 12.41 3.55 -28.88
C ALA A 276 11.79 3.63 -30.28
N CYS A 277 10.62 4.29 -30.39
CA CYS A 277 9.86 4.41 -31.65
C CYS A 277 10.57 5.27 -32.69
N GLU A 278 11.31 6.28 -32.26
CA GLU A 278 12.04 7.18 -33.15
C GLU A 278 13.37 6.59 -33.62
N ARG A 279 14.09 5.89 -32.74
CA ARG A 279 15.51 5.61 -32.93
C ARG A 279 15.87 4.13 -33.09
N ILE A 280 15.15 3.22 -32.43
CA ILE A 280 15.52 1.81 -32.35
C ILE A 280 14.61 0.95 -33.24
N VAL A 281 13.29 1.10 -33.09
CA VAL A 281 12.32 0.31 -33.84
C VAL A 281 12.47 0.45 -35.36
N PRO A 282 12.74 1.64 -35.94
CA PRO A 282 12.97 1.76 -37.37
C PRO A 282 14.17 0.95 -37.90
N GLU A 283 15.22 0.76 -37.08
CA GLU A 283 16.36 -0.07 -37.48
C GLU A 283 16.00 -1.56 -37.48
N LEU A 284 15.22 -2.01 -36.48
CA LEU A 284 14.69 -3.37 -36.44
C LEU A 284 13.79 -3.66 -37.66
N GLU A 285 12.94 -2.70 -38.05
CA GLU A 285 12.11 -2.78 -39.26
C GLU A 285 12.97 -2.96 -40.53
N ARG A 286 14.04 -2.18 -40.69
CA ARG A 286 14.96 -2.29 -41.84
C ARG A 286 15.71 -3.61 -41.88
N ILE A 287 16.08 -4.16 -40.72
CA ILE A 287 16.70 -5.49 -40.65
C ILE A 287 15.68 -6.53 -41.13
N MET A 288 14.45 -6.49 -40.62
CA MET A 288 13.39 -7.43 -41.00
C MET A 288 13.03 -7.34 -42.49
N GLU A 289 12.92 -6.12 -43.04
CA GLU A 289 12.70 -5.88 -44.47
C GLU A 289 13.86 -6.47 -45.30
N GLY A 290 15.10 -6.21 -44.90
CA GLY A 290 16.30 -6.73 -45.56
C GLY A 290 16.34 -8.26 -45.59
N ILE A 291 15.91 -8.92 -44.52
CA ILE A 291 15.77 -10.38 -44.45
C ILE A 291 14.66 -10.88 -45.38
N ALA A 292 13.47 -10.28 -45.30
CA ALA A 292 12.31 -10.68 -46.10
C ALA A 292 12.57 -10.55 -47.61
N LEU A 293 13.29 -9.50 -48.02
CA LEU A 293 13.66 -9.23 -49.41
C LEU A 293 14.96 -9.92 -49.84
N LYS A 294 15.57 -10.75 -48.97
CA LYS A 294 16.84 -11.44 -49.21
C LYS A 294 17.99 -10.50 -49.61
N ARG A 295 17.98 -9.28 -49.09
CA ARG A 295 19.00 -8.23 -49.32
C ARG A 295 20.14 -8.25 -48.31
N LEU A 296 19.92 -8.88 -47.16
CA LEU A 296 20.91 -9.04 -46.10
C LEU A 296 21.21 -10.52 -45.89
N ASP A 297 22.50 -10.86 -45.81
CA ASP A 297 22.94 -12.15 -45.31
C ASP A 297 23.03 -12.18 -43.77
N ALA A 298 23.22 -13.37 -43.20
CA ALA A 298 23.24 -13.55 -41.74
C ALA A 298 24.36 -12.75 -41.04
N GLY A 299 25.53 -12.58 -41.69
CA GLY A 299 26.64 -11.81 -41.13
C GLY A 299 26.34 -10.31 -41.09
N GLN A 300 25.71 -9.79 -42.16
CA GLN A 300 25.25 -8.40 -42.24
C GLN A 300 24.13 -8.11 -41.23
N VAL A 301 23.21 -9.06 -41.03
CA VAL A 301 22.17 -8.97 -39.99
C VAL A 301 22.80 -8.90 -38.60
N ALA A 302 23.77 -9.76 -38.30
CA ALA A 302 24.47 -9.76 -37.01
C ALA A 302 25.16 -8.41 -36.73
N ALA A 303 25.90 -7.87 -37.72
CA ALA A 303 26.59 -6.60 -37.57
C ALA A 303 25.62 -5.43 -37.32
N ARG A 304 24.49 -5.41 -38.03
CA ARG A 304 23.45 -4.39 -37.82
C ARG A 304 22.78 -4.54 -36.46
N MET A 305 22.46 -5.76 -36.04
CA MET A 305 21.87 -6.01 -34.72
C MET A 305 22.80 -5.57 -33.59
N GLN A 306 24.12 -5.75 -33.75
CA GLN A 306 25.11 -5.27 -32.77
C GLN A 306 25.12 -3.75 -32.65
N ALA A 307 24.94 -3.01 -33.76
CA ALA A 307 24.79 -1.56 -33.72
C ALA A 307 23.50 -1.14 -32.99
N VAL A 308 22.38 -1.84 -33.23
CA VAL A 308 21.10 -1.57 -32.56
C VAL A 308 21.18 -1.88 -31.05
N ASP A 309 21.84 -2.96 -30.64
CA ASP A 309 22.07 -3.28 -29.22
C ASP A 309 22.87 -2.18 -28.51
N ALA A 310 23.97 -1.73 -29.13
CA ALA A 310 24.77 -0.63 -28.60
C ALA A 310 23.95 0.66 -28.47
N GLN A 311 23.09 0.95 -29.45
CA GLN A 311 22.19 2.10 -29.43
C GLN A 311 21.13 2.01 -28.33
N PHE A 312 20.57 0.82 -28.08
CA PHE A 312 19.67 0.62 -26.94
C PHE A 312 20.41 0.90 -25.63
N LYS A 313 21.57 0.27 -25.41
CA LYS A 313 22.34 0.44 -24.17
C LYS A 313 22.66 1.91 -23.86
N THR A 314 23.05 2.70 -24.86
CA THR A 314 23.40 4.11 -24.68
C THR A 314 22.18 5.03 -24.55
N SER A 315 21.00 4.57 -24.93
CA SER A 315 19.76 5.35 -24.84
C SER A 315 19.03 5.17 -23.49
N LEU A 316 19.50 4.28 -22.62
CA LEU A 316 18.92 4.09 -21.28
C LEU A 316 18.96 5.40 -20.48
N GLU A 317 17.86 5.72 -19.79
CA GLU A 317 17.75 6.91 -18.95
C GLU A 317 18.80 6.93 -17.84
N ARG A 318 19.12 5.74 -17.32
CA ARG A 318 20.12 5.47 -16.28
C ARG A 318 20.89 4.19 -16.67
N PRO A 319 22.24 4.18 -16.61
CA PRO A 319 23.03 2.98 -16.91
C PRO A 319 22.65 1.75 -16.08
N GLU A 320 22.22 1.95 -14.84
CA GLU A 320 21.85 0.92 -13.86
C GLU A 320 20.64 0.09 -14.32
N LEU A 321 19.80 0.61 -15.23
CA LEU A 321 18.66 -0.09 -15.82
C LEU A 321 19.08 -1.20 -16.82
N ALA A 322 20.37 -1.30 -17.16
CA ALA A 322 20.91 -2.41 -17.93
C ALA A 322 21.12 -3.68 -17.07
N ASP A 323 21.22 -3.53 -15.75
CA ASP A 323 21.48 -4.61 -14.80
C ASP A 323 20.19 -5.01 -14.08
N THR A 324 19.68 -6.20 -14.37
CA THR A 324 18.47 -6.75 -13.71
C THR A 324 18.61 -6.93 -12.20
N GLY A 325 19.84 -6.90 -11.67
CA GLY A 325 20.12 -6.99 -10.24
C GLY A 325 20.14 -5.65 -9.50
N SER A 326 20.18 -4.52 -10.19
CA SER A 326 20.28 -3.20 -9.55
C SER A 326 18.97 -2.80 -8.85
N ASP A 327 19.07 -2.03 -7.75
CA ASP A 327 17.89 -1.48 -7.07
C ASP A 327 17.08 -0.57 -8.01
N ASP A 328 17.78 0.27 -8.79
CA ASP A 328 17.16 1.15 -9.79
C ASP A 328 16.33 0.37 -10.81
N PHE A 329 16.85 -0.76 -11.33
CA PHE A 329 16.10 -1.60 -12.25
C PHE A 329 14.84 -2.15 -11.59
N VAL A 330 15.00 -2.74 -10.41
CA VAL A 330 13.91 -3.45 -9.75
C VAL A 330 12.78 -2.51 -9.34
N GLU A 331 13.11 -1.39 -8.71
CA GLU A 331 12.12 -0.39 -8.31
C GLU A 331 11.43 0.21 -9.54
N THR A 332 12.21 0.64 -10.54
CA THR A 332 11.66 1.30 -11.74
C THR A 332 10.75 0.36 -12.51
N LEU A 333 11.17 -0.89 -12.74
CA LEU A 333 10.37 -1.87 -13.46
C LEU A 333 9.12 -2.25 -12.67
N TYR A 334 9.24 -2.42 -11.35
CA TYR A 334 8.10 -2.69 -10.48
C TYR A 334 7.03 -1.60 -10.57
N MET A 335 7.44 -0.33 -10.60
CA MET A 335 6.54 0.82 -10.78
C MET A 335 5.85 0.81 -12.15
N HIS A 336 6.54 0.38 -13.22
CA HIS A 336 5.96 0.19 -14.55
C HIS A 336 4.94 -0.97 -14.57
N LEU A 337 5.25 -2.07 -13.88
CA LEU A 337 4.36 -3.23 -13.80
C LEU A 337 3.05 -2.94 -13.10
N THR A 338 3.11 -2.17 -12.02
CA THR A 338 1.94 -1.79 -11.20
C THR A 338 1.16 -0.62 -11.79
N GLY A 339 1.76 0.12 -12.74
CA GLY A 339 1.16 1.29 -13.35
C GLY A 339 1.25 2.56 -12.49
N GLU A 340 1.97 2.52 -11.36
CA GLU A 340 2.20 3.66 -10.46
C GLU A 340 2.83 4.85 -11.20
N ILE A 341 3.71 4.60 -12.18
CA ILE A 341 4.34 5.64 -13.00
C ILE A 341 3.34 6.52 -13.77
N TYR A 342 2.11 6.02 -14.01
CA TYR A 342 1.10 6.73 -14.79
C TYR A 342 0.19 7.61 -13.92
N TYR A 343 0.25 7.47 -12.59
CA TYR A 343 -0.49 8.31 -11.65
C TYR A 343 0.30 9.56 -11.21
N GLY A 344 1.62 9.55 -11.39
CA GLY A 344 2.51 10.59 -10.87
C GLY A 344 2.92 11.65 -11.89
N GLN A 345 2.05 12.60 -12.24
CA GLN A 345 2.47 13.95 -12.67
C GLN A 345 1.52 15.12 -12.30
N GLY A 346 0.40 14.91 -11.59
CA GLY A 346 -0.56 16.00 -11.34
C GLY A 346 -1.19 16.10 -9.95
N ALA A 347 -1.16 15.03 -9.17
CA ALA A 347 -1.63 15.05 -7.79
C ALA A 347 -0.72 14.10 -7.00
N ALA A 348 -0.14 14.59 -5.92
CA ALA A 348 0.54 13.74 -4.96
C ALA A 348 -0.36 12.55 -4.64
N VAL A 349 0.25 11.35 -4.59
CA VAL A 349 -0.37 10.10 -4.12
C VAL A 349 -1.38 10.42 -3.04
N SER A 350 -2.64 10.10 -3.29
CA SER A 350 -3.67 10.17 -2.27
C SER A 350 -3.17 9.41 -1.04
N PRO A 351 -3.19 9.98 0.18
CA PRO A 351 -2.81 9.30 1.41
C PRO A 351 -3.70 8.08 1.75
N ALA A 352 -4.59 7.69 0.83
CA ALA A 352 -5.41 6.48 0.92
C ALA A 352 -4.58 5.19 1.03
N PHE A 353 -3.30 5.21 0.67
CA PHE A 353 -2.35 4.15 1.01
C PHE A 353 -1.31 4.66 2.00
N ASP A 354 -1.40 4.13 3.22
CA ASP A 354 -0.27 4.09 4.15
C ASP A 354 0.56 2.88 3.69
N ASP A 355 1.73 3.12 3.07
CA ASP A 355 2.60 2.09 2.46
C ASP A 355 3.01 0.97 3.43
N ARG A 356 2.71 1.11 4.73
CA ARG A 356 2.96 0.12 5.78
C ARG A 356 1.76 -0.81 6.04
N ARG A 357 0.64 -0.64 5.33
CA ARG A 357 -0.60 -1.42 5.54
C ARG A 357 -0.81 -2.49 4.45
N THR A 358 -1.03 -3.72 4.89
CA THR A 358 -1.44 -4.84 4.03
C THR A 358 -2.86 -5.22 4.35
N ALA A 359 -3.80 -5.09 3.42
CA ALA A 359 -5.16 -5.58 3.65
C ALA A 359 -5.16 -7.13 3.75
N LEU A 360 -5.85 -7.66 4.76
CA LEU A 360 -5.97 -9.10 5.03
C LEU A 360 -7.42 -9.58 4.82
N PRO A 361 -7.65 -10.88 4.54
CA PRO A 361 -8.99 -11.45 4.50
C PRO A 361 -9.80 -11.13 5.77
N GLY A 362 -10.98 -10.56 5.54
CA GLY A 362 -11.92 -10.07 6.55
C GLY A 362 -13.32 -10.64 6.39
N ALA A 363 -14.33 -9.76 6.34
CA ALA A 363 -15.73 -10.13 6.16
C ALA A 363 -16.51 -9.02 5.42
N THR A 364 -17.53 -9.42 4.66
CA THR A 364 -18.56 -8.51 4.13
C THR A 364 -19.67 -8.41 5.16
N PHE A 365 -20.13 -7.20 5.48
CA PHE A 365 -21.20 -7.02 6.46
C PHE A 365 -22.56 -6.89 5.75
N ARG A 366 -23.51 -7.75 6.12
CA ARG A 366 -24.90 -7.70 5.63
C ARG A 366 -25.83 -7.48 6.81
N GLY A 367 -26.47 -6.31 6.87
CA GLY A 367 -27.33 -5.95 8.01
C GLY A 367 -26.60 -5.98 9.36
N GLY A 368 -25.31 -5.61 9.38
CA GLY A 368 -24.45 -5.64 10.56
C GLY A 368 -23.86 -7.01 10.92
N ARG A 369 -24.19 -8.09 10.19
CA ARG A 369 -23.63 -9.43 10.41
C ARG A 369 -22.46 -9.72 9.47
N PRO A 370 -21.33 -10.24 9.96
CA PRO A 370 -20.17 -10.55 9.12
C PRO A 370 -20.35 -11.89 8.38
N ASP A 371 -20.24 -11.85 7.06
CA ASP A 371 -19.99 -13.01 6.19
C ASP A 371 -18.48 -13.12 5.95
N PHE A 372 -17.83 -14.05 6.64
CA PHE A 372 -16.37 -14.18 6.61
C PHE A 372 -15.84 -14.66 5.25
N HIS A 373 -14.77 -13.99 4.80
CA HIS A 373 -14.11 -14.31 3.55
C HIS A 373 -13.27 -15.60 3.64
N PRO A 374 -13.02 -16.29 2.50
CA PRO A 374 -12.07 -17.38 2.45
C PRO A 374 -10.67 -16.94 2.90
N GLY A 375 -10.02 -17.74 3.76
CA GLY A 375 -8.67 -17.45 4.26
C GLY A 375 -8.61 -16.50 5.46
N THR A 376 -9.76 -16.07 6.00
CA THR A 376 -9.81 -15.33 7.26
C THR A 376 -9.29 -16.19 8.41
N ASP A 377 -8.36 -15.64 9.18
CA ASP A 377 -7.76 -16.32 10.32
C ASP A 377 -8.48 -16.02 11.64
N GLU A 378 -8.22 -16.85 12.66
CA GLU A 378 -8.83 -16.74 13.99
C GLU A 378 -8.58 -15.37 14.64
N ARG A 379 -7.41 -14.75 14.38
CA ARG A 379 -7.10 -13.42 14.91
C ARG A 379 -8.06 -12.38 14.33
N THR A 380 -8.36 -12.44 13.04
CA THR A 380 -9.35 -11.57 12.41
C THR A 380 -10.75 -11.82 12.94
N HIS A 381 -11.17 -13.08 13.13
CA HIS A 381 -12.47 -13.40 13.75
C HIS A 381 -12.64 -12.73 15.11
N VAL A 382 -11.64 -12.86 16.00
CA VAL A 382 -11.64 -12.25 17.33
C VAL A 382 -11.69 -10.72 17.25
N LEU A 383 -10.94 -10.11 16.33
CA LEU A 383 -10.92 -8.64 16.16
C LEU A 383 -12.27 -8.09 15.70
N LEU A 384 -12.91 -8.74 14.72
CA LEU A 384 -14.23 -8.32 14.24
C LEU A 384 -15.33 -8.57 15.27
N ALA A 385 -15.25 -9.67 16.03
CA ALA A 385 -16.14 -9.90 17.17
C ALA A 385 -15.99 -8.80 18.24
N ASN A 386 -14.76 -8.35 18.53
CA ASN A 386 -14.53 -7.25 19.46
C ASN A 386 -15.12 -5.92 18.98
N VAL A 387 -15.07 -5.64 17.67
CA VAL A 387 -15.72 -4.45 17.09
C VAL A 387 -17.24 -4.53 17.28
N LEU A 388 -17.86 -5.69 17.01
CA LEU A 388 -19.31 -5.86 17.19
C LEU A 388 -19.74 -5.69 18.65
N GLN A 389 -18.94 -6.15 19.61
CA GLN A 389 -19.23 -6.05 21.04
C GLN A 389 -19.29 -4.61 21.58
N ILE A 390 -18.71 -3.65 20.87
CA ILE A 390 -18.66 -2.24 21.31
C ILE A 390 -19.62 -1.33 20.56
N MET A 391 -20.46 -1.89 19.69
CA MET A 391 -21.49 -1.13 19.01
C MET A 391 -22.62 -0.78 20.00
N SER A 392 -23.14 0.43 19.89
CA SER A 392 -24.32 0.85 20.65
C SER A 392 -25.58 0.11 20.18
N GLN A 393 -26.67 0.19 20.94
CA GLN A 393 -27.97 -0.28 20.47
C GLN A 393 -28.33 0.36 19.12
N ASP A 394 -28.76 -0.46 18.15
CA ASP A 394 -29.08 -0.06 16.76
C ASP A 394 -27.93 0.57 15.96
N GLU A 395 -26.69 0.45 16.43
CA GLU A 395 -25.48 0.73 15.67
C GLU A 395 -25.02 -0.57 14.99
N THR A 396 -24.87 -0.51 13.67
CA THR A 396 -24.43 -1.64 12.84
C THR A 396 -23.20 -1.26 12.04
N VAL A 397 -22.26 -2.19 11.94
CA VAL A 397 -21.11 -2.06 11.04
C VAL A 397 -21.61 -2.14 9.60
N GLU A 398 -21.34 -1.09 8.82
CA GLU A 398 -21.59 -1.06 7.38
C GLU A 398 -20.50 -1.84 6.64
N TYR A 399 -19.24 -1.61 7.04
CA TYR A 399 -18.08 -2.35 6.54
C TYR A 399 -16.90 -2.27 7.50
N ALA A 400 -16.01 -3.25 7.41
CA ALA A 400 -14.74 -3.25 8.12
C ALA A 400 -13.64 -3.91 7.28
N ASN A 401 -12.44 -3.35 7.34
CA ASN A 401 -11.24 -3.89 6.72
C ASN A 401 -10.16 -4.09 7.78
N ILE A 402 -9.41 -5.17 7.64
CA ILE A 402 -8.31 -5.53 8.54
C ILE A 402 -7.02 -5.37 7.78
N TYR A 403 -6.05 -4.69 8.39
CA TYR A 403 -4.74 -4.50 7.82
C TYR A 403 -3.68 -5.06 8.77
N GLU A 404 -2.67 -5.71 8.22
CA GLU A 404 -1.38 -5.88 8.89
C GLU A 404 -0.60 -4.57 8.77
N VAL A 405 -0.05 -4.08 9.88
CA VAL A 405 0.85 -2.92 9.87
C VAL A 405 2.27 -3.45 10.04
N ARG A 406 3.03 -3.49 8.96
CA ARG A 406 4.39 -4.05 8.98
C ARG A 406 5.39 -3.04 9.54
N SER A 407 6.21 -3.49 10.48
CA SER A 407 7.36 -2.72 10.95
C SER A 407 8.63 -3.10 10.20
N GLU A 408 9.66 -2.25 10.27
CA GLU A 408 10.99 -2.54 9.74
C GLU A 408 11.51 -3.90 10.24
N SER A 409 11.28 -4.22 11.52
CA SER A 409 11.63 -5.53 12.09
C SER A 409 10.94 -6.70 11.39
N ASP A 410 9.70 -6.53 10.93
CA ASP A 410 8.94 -7.58 10.26
C ASP A 410 9.50 -7.81 8.85
N ALA A 411 9.96 -6.73 8.20
CA ALA A 411 10.67 -6.77 6.93
C ALA A 411 12.06 -7.43 7.08
N THR A 412 12.87 -7.02 8.06
CA THR A 412 14.20 -7.61 8.30
C THR A 412 14.12 -9.10 8.63
N ASN A 413 13.09 -9.52 9.38
CA ASN A 413 12.91 -10.91 9.78
C ASN A 413 12.15 -11.78 8.75
N ASN A 414 11.81 -11.23 7.58
CA ASN A 414 11.11 -11.96 6.51
C ASN A 414 9.82 -12.67 6.98
N LEU A 415 9.04 -12.04 7.87
CA LEU A 415 7.78 -12.64 8.34
C LEU A 415 6.77 -12.73 7.20
N ALA A 416 6.05 -13.85 7.10
CA ALA A 416 4.97 -14.02 6.13
C ALA A 416 3.82 -13.03 6.39
N VAL A 417 3.10 -12.63 5.33
CA VAL A 417 1.90 -11.79 5.44
C VAL A 417 0.88 -12.44 6.38
N GLY A 418 0.35 -11.65 7.30
CA GLY A 418 -0.58 -12.09 8.34
C GLY A 418 0.09 -12.46 9.67
N ALA A 419 1.41 -12.69 9.67
CA ALA A 419 2.21 -13.03 10.86
C ALA A 419 2.80 -11.82 11.59
N GLY A 420 2.61 -10.60 11.06
CA GLY A 420 3.08 -9.36 11.64
C GLY A 420 2.49 -9.09 13.02
N VAL A 421 3.23 -8.35 13.84
CA VAL A 421 2.92 -8.17 15.27
C VAL A 421 1.80 -7.17 15.55
N THR A 422 1.41 -6.38 14.55
CA THR A 422 0.41 -5.30 14.67
C THR A 422 -0.68 -5.48 13.61
N ARG A 423 -1.94 -5.32 14.01
CA ARG A 423 -3.07 -5.18 13.07
C ARG A 423 -3.82 -3.88 13.28
N GLU A 424 -4.28 -3.30 12.19
CA GLU A 424 -5.21 -2.20 12.18
C GLU A 424 -6.59 -2.69 11.74
N ILE A 425 -7.64 -2.16 12.36
CA ILE A 425 -9.03 -2.43 12.03
C ILE A 425 -9.67 -1.10 11.69
N VAL A 426 -10.07 -0.91 10.43
CA VAL A 426 -10.79 0.28 9.98
C VAL A 426 -12.22 -0.12 9.72
N PHE A 427 -13.17 0.55 10.37
CA PHE A 427 -14.59 0.22 10.22
C PHE A 427 -15.45 1.47 10.19
N LYS A 428 -16.61 1.34 9.54
CA LYS A 428 -17.64 2.36 9.41
C LYS A 428 -18.97 1.82 9.93
N THR A 429 -19.75 2.67 10.58
CA THR A 429 -21.07 2.31 11.11
C THR A 429 -22.15 3.24 10.57
N ASN A 430 -23.40 2.80 10.63
CA ASN A 430 -24.57 3.59 10.26
C ASN A 430 -24.82 4.83 11.16
N ARG A 431 -24.11 4.94 12.30
CA ARG A 431 -24.22 6.07 13.23
C ARG A 431 -23.05 7.05 13.15
N ARG A 432 -21.97 6.70 12.43
CA ARG A 432 -20.77 7.54 12.32
C ARG A 432 -20.58 7.97 10.88
N PRO A 433 -20.45 9.27 10.56
CA PRO A 433 -20.23 9.71 9.18
C PRO A 433 -18.83 9.36 8.66
N LEU A 434 -17.85 9.17 9.55
CA LEU A 434 -16.46 8.86 9.20
C LEU A 434 -16.03 7.49 9.74
N CYS A 435 -15.06 6.88 9.06
CA CYS A 435 -14.43 5.64 9.53
C CYS A 435 -13.73 5.84 10.88
N THR A 436 -13.76 4.80 11.70
CA THR A 436 -12.96 4.70 12.92
C THR A 436 -11.85 3.67 12.71
N SER A 437 -10.67 3.92 13.26
CA SER A 437 -9.54 2.97 13.21
C SER A 437 -9.08 2.55 14.61
N LEU A 438 -8.82 1.25 14.76
CA LEU A 438 -8.25 0.62 15.94
C LEU A 438 -6.94 -0.08 15.61
N ILE A 439 -6.00 -0.09 16.54
CA ILE A 439 -4.70 -0.75 16.46
C ILE A 439 -4.63 -1.82 17.53
N GLU A 440 -4.52 -3.09 17.14
CA GLU A 440 -4.16 -4.20 18.01
C GLU A 440 -2.63 -4.35 18.07
N LYS A 441 -2.11 -4.51 19.29
CA LYS A 441 -0.71 -4.80 19.54
C LYS A 441 -0.53 -5.76 20.70
N ARG A 442 0.54 -6.54 20.64
CA ARG A 442 1.00 -7.38 21.75
C ARG A 442 1.46 -6.52 22.92
N LEU A 443 1.17 -6.97 24.14
CA LEU A 443 1.77 -6.40 25.35
C LEU A 443 3.30 -6.54 25.33
N ALA A 444 4.00 -5.52 25.84
CA ALA A 444 5.46 -5.51 25.90
C ALA A 444 6.03 -6.54 26.88
N LEU A 445 5.32 -6.82 27.98
CA LEU A 445 5.70 -7.82 28.98
C LEU A 445 4.61 -8.88 29.10
N LYS A 446 5.03 -10.11 29.37
CA LYS A 446 4.14 -11.28 29.57
C LYS A 446 3.88 -11.58 31.05
N THR A 447 4.39 -10.75 31.96
CA THR A 447 4.26 -10.93 33.41
C THR A 447 2.77 -10.86 33.82
N PRO A 448 2.31 -11.72 34.75
CA PRO A 448 0.93 -11.69 35.24
C PRO A 448 0.51 -10.30 35.72
N GLY A 449 -0.69 -9.87 35.31
CA GLY A 449 -1.23 -8.56 35.67
C GLY A 449 -0.70 -7.37 34.85
N TYR A 450 0.21 -7.57 33.89
CA TYR A 450 0.78 -6.47 33.11
C TYR A 450 -0.26 -5.72 32.26
N GLY A 451 -1.24 -6.44 31.71
CA GLY A 451 -2.34 -5.82 30.96
C GLY A 451 -3.13 -4.85 31.83
N SER A 452 -3.54 -5.27 33.03
CA SER A 452 -4.24 -4.42 34.00
C SER A 452 -3.38 -3.24 34.45
N TYR A 453 -2.07 -3.46 34.68
CA TYR A 453 -1.12 -2.38 34.99
C TYR A 453 -0.96 -1.37 33.84
N MET A 454 -1.01 -1.83 32.59
CA MET A 454 -1.02 -0.94 31.44
C MET A 454 -2.30 -0.10 31.39
N LEU A 455 -3.49 -0.71 31.52
CA LEU A 455 -4.76 0.01 31.51
C LEU A 455 -4.86 1.03 32.65
N ALA A 456 -4.51 0.63 33.87
CA ALA A 456 -4.56 1.52 35.04
C ALA A 456 -3.70 2.77 34.84
N ARG A 457 -2.51 2.64 34.23
CA ARG A 457 -1.68 3.80 33.88
C ARG A 457 -2.36 4.67 32.83
N VAL A 458 -2.84 4.08 31.73
CA VAL A 458 -3.49 4.83 30.66
C VAL A 458 -4.67 5.64 31.20
N GLU A 459 -5.59 5.01 31.93
CA GLU A 459 -6.80 5.69 32.43
C GLU A 459 -6.47 6.74 33.51
N ALA A 460 -5.52 6.46 34.41
CA ALA A 460 -5.09 7.44 35.41
C ALA A 460 -4.50 8.70 34.77
N PHE A 461 -3.64 8.54 33.76
CA PHE A 461 -3.05 9.69 33.06
C PHE A 461 -4.04 10.38 32.11
N LYS A 462 -4.97 9.65 31.48
CA LYS A 462 -6.08 10.26 30.72
C LYS A 462 -6.93 11.15 31.62
N ALA A 463 -7.23 10.69 32.85
CA ALA A 463 -7.98 11.49 33.82
C ALA A 463 -7.23 12.77 34.22
N LEU A 464 -5.88 12.77 34.20
CA LEU A 464 -5.07 13.99 34.37
C LEU A 464 -5.12 14.93 33.17
N GLY A 465 -5.60 14.50 32.00
CA GLY A 465 -5.61 15.28 30.76
C GLY A 465 -4.50 14.92 29.78
N VAL A 466 -3.80 13.80 29.97
CA VAL A 466 -2.84 13.28 28.96
C VAL A 466 -3.62 12.76 27.74
N GLY A 467 -3.19 13.14 26.55
CA GLY A 467 -3.84 12.85 25.27
C GLY A 467 -3.66 11.41 24.77
N PHE A 468 -4.07 10.41 25.53
CA PHE A 468 -4.19 9.03 25.03
C PHE A 468 -5.56 8.80 24.37
N GLY A 469 -5.58 7.94 23.34
CA GLY A 469 -6.83 7.34 22.85
C GLY A 469 -7.44 6.36 23.85
N GLU A 470 -8.54 5.69 23.48
CA GLU A 470 -9.06 4.60 24.31
C GLU A 470 -8.15 3.39 24.20
N TYR A 471 -7.99 2.66 25.31
CA TYR A 471 -7.26 1.40 25.36
C TYR A 471 -8.17 0.34 25.97
N ARG A 472 -8.13 -0.85 25.38
CA ARG A 472 -8.87 -2.02 25.84
C ARG A 472 -7.95 -3.23 25.83
N LEU A 473 -8.18 -4.17 26.73
CA LEU A 473 -7.51 -5.47 26.67
C LEU A 473 -8.32 -6.42 25.81
N LEU A 474 -7.60 -7.18 25.00
CA LEU A 474 -8.14 -8.29 24.26
C LEU A 474 -7.36 -9.54 24.66
N MET A 475 -8.04 -10.51 25.26
CA MET A 475 -7.46 -11.82 25.53
C MET A 475 -7.82 -12.76 24.38
N ARG A 476 -6.83 -13.45 23.84
CA ARG A 476 -7.05 -14.47 22.80
C ARG A 476 -5.99 -15.55 22.85
N LEU A 477 -6.32 -16.71 22.31
CA LEU A 477 -5.35 -17.78 22.07
C LEU A 477 -4.31 -17.28 21.04
N ASP A 478 -3.04 -17.30 21.43
CA ASP A 478 -1.94 -17.10 20.48
C ASP A 478 -1.53 -18.47 19.95
N SER A 479 -1.79 -18.71 18.66
CA SER A 479 -1.52 -19.98 17.99
C SER A 479 -0.03 -20.34 17.97
N ALA A 480 0.86 -19.35 17.93
CA ALA A 480 2.31 -19.59 17.97
C ALA A 480 2.79 -19.94 19.38
N ALA A 481 2.15 -19.40 20.42
CA ALA A 481 2.50 -19.66 21.81
C ALA A 481 1.72 -20.85 22.42
N GLY A 482 0.67 -21.34 21.76
CA GLY A 482 -0.20 -22.42 22.24
C GLY A 482 -0.97 -22.09 23.53
N ARG A 483 -1.15 -20.80 23.85
CA ARG A 483 -1.80 -20.35 25.09
C ARG A 483 -2.46 -18.99 24.95
N GLU A 484 -3.40 -18.69 25.83
CA GLU A 484 -4.01 -17.37 25.90
C GLU A 484 -2.98 -16.30 26.28
N MET A 485 -3.03 -15.18 25.56
CA MET A 485 -2.23 -14.01 25.85
C MET A 485 -3.09 -12.76 25.78
N ASN A 486 -2.68 -11.76 26.57
CA ASN A 486 -3.27 -10.44 26.52
C ASN A 486 -2.60 -9.59 25.44
N TYR A 487 -3.45 -8.99 24.63
CA TYR A 487 -3.15 -7.92 23.68
C TYR A 487 -3.87 -6.66 24.15
N PHE A 488 -3.50 -5.53 23.59
CA PHE A 488 -4.29 -4.32 23.74
C PHE A 488 -4.75 -3.82 22.38
N ILE A 489 -5.97 -3.29 22.37
CA ILE A 489 -6.54 -2.56 21.25
C ILE A 489 -6.63 -1.10 21.67
N ARG A 490 -6.25 -0.19 20.78
CA ARG A 490 -6.41 1.25 21.01
C ARG A 490 -6.91 1.96 19.77
N ASN A 491 -7.50 3.14 19.91
CA ASN A 491 -7.76 3.98 18.74
C ASN A 491 -6.45 4.37 18.05
N ARG A 492 -6.45 4.36 16.72
CA ARG A 492 -5.39 5.02 15.95
C ARG A 492 -5.51 6.53 16.22
N CYS A 493 -4.39 7.15 16.60
CA CYS A 493 -4.34 8.59 16.76
C CYS A 493 -4.36 9.21 15.35
N PRO A 494 -5.25 10.16 15.05
CA PRO A 494 -5.17 10.92 13.81
C PRO A 494 -3.90 11.78 13.81
N GLY A 495 -3.27 11.94 12.64
CA GLY A 495 -2.04 12.72 12.46
C GLY A 495 -0.78 11.88 12.28
N GLU A 496 0.37 12.55 12.26
CA GLU A 496 1.66 11.96 11.93
C GLU A 496 2.72 12.14 13.04
N PRO A 497 3.67 11.21 13.20
CA PRO A 497 4.91 11.43 13.95
C PRO A 497 5.68 12.65 13.43
N LEU A 498 6.42 13.35 14.31
CA LEU A 498 7.17 14.57 13.97
C LEU A 498 8.01 14.45 12.69
N ASP A 499 8.81 13.38 12.58
CA ASP A 499 9.73 13.18 11.45
C ASP A 499 9.01 12.76 10.16
N ASP A 500 7.77 12.25 10.27
CA ASP A 500 6.94 11.75 9.17
C ASP A 500 5.96 12.82 8.64
N ILE A 501 5.91 14.03 9.24
CA ILE A 501 5.03 15.11 8.77
C ILE A 501 5.50 15.56 7.36
N PRO A 502 4.59 15.54 6.35
CA PRO A 502 4.97 15.89 4.97
C PRO A 502 5.48 17.34 4.86
N PRO A 503 6.58 17.61 4.11
CA PRO A 503 7.12 18.95 3.93
C PRO A 503 6.09 20.00 3.45
N ARG A 504 5.12 19.58 2.62
CA ARG A 504 4.04 20.45 2.12
C ARG A 504 3.20 21.07 3.23
N MET A 505 3.09 20.42 4.40
CA MET A 505 2.33 20.94 5.54
C MET A 505 2.99 22.16 6.18
N PHE A 506 4.28 22.38 5.92
CA PHE A 506 5.05 23.52 6.41
C PHE A 506 5.18 24.64 5.37
N GLN A 507 4.74 24.42 4.14
CA GLN A 507 4.83 25.42 3.06
C GLN A 507 3.71 26.45 3.16
N ARG A 508 3.99 27.69 2.73
CA ARG A 508 2.96 28.72 2.64
C ARG A 508 1.92 28.34 1.58
N ALA A 509 0.65 28.35 1.96
CA ALA A 509 -0.45 28.28 1.02
C ALA A 509 -0.79 29.70 0.54
N GLY A 510 -0.70 29.94 -0.77
CA GLY A 510 -1.19 31.15 -1.40
C GLY A 510 -2.71 31.26 -1.33
N GLU A 511 -3.23 32.47 -1.50
CA GLU A 511 -4.64 32.84 -1.30
C GLU A 511 -5.65 32.00 -2.12
N PHE A 512 -5.18 31.31 -3.17
CA PHE A 512 -5.95 30.43 -4.06
C PHE A 512 -5.49 28.96 -4.10
N GLY A 513 -4.75 28.48 -3.09
CA GLY A 513 -4.43 27.06 -2.94
C GLY A 513 -3.18 26.55 -3.67
N GLY A 514 -2.28 27.45 -4.09
CA GLY A 514 -0.94 27.11 -4.59
C GLY A 514 0.15 27.23 -3.51
N SER A 515 1.29 26.56 -3.67
CA SER A 515 2.46 26.79 -2.78
C SER A 515 3.09 28.14 -3.12
N GLU A 516 3.15 29.04 -2.14
CA GLU A 516 4.09 30.15 -2.18
C GLU A 516 5.47 29.64 -1.75
N GLY A 517 6.54 30.24 -2.29
CA GLY A 517 7.90 29.84 -1.92
C GLY A 517 8.19 30.13 -0.44
N GLY A 518 8.74 29.15 0.26
CA GLY A 518 9.18 29.27 1.66
C GLY A 518 8.25 28.62 2.68
N GLU A 519 8.77 28.45 3.89
CA GLU A 519 8.01 27.87 5.00
C GLU A 519 7.07 28.90 5.65
N ASP A 520 5.98 28.42 6.25
CA ASP A 520 5.04 29.19 7.04
C ASP A 520 5.50 29.27 8.51
N PRO A 521 5.95 30.44 8.99
CA PRO A 521 6.36 30.63 10.38
C PRO A 521 5.27 30.27 11.39
N GLY A 522 4.00 30.52 11.04
CA GLY A 522 2.87 30.22 11.93
C GLY A 522 2.69 28.73 12.15
N VAL A 523 2.89 27.91 11.12
CA VAL A 523 2.87 26.44 11.26
C VAL A 523 4.02 25.96 12.13
N VAL A 524 5.25 26.44 11.88
CA VAL A 524 6.45 26.02 12.62
C VAL A 524 6.35 26.42 14.10
N GLN A 525 5.88 27.63 14.40
CA GLN A 525 5.67 28.10 15.77
C GLN A 525 4.57 27.30 16.50
N LYS A 526 3.44 27.04 15.84
CA LYS A 526 2.35 26.23 16.42
C LYS A 526 2.79 24.78 16.66
N MET A 527 3.62 24.22 15.77
CA MET A 527 4.29 22.94 16.00
C MET A 527 5.24 22.98 17.21
N GLY A 528 6.00 24.06 17.39
CA GLY A 528 6.82 24.31 18.58
C GLY A 528 6.00 24.21 19.87
N ALA A 529 4.87 24.92 19.92
CA ALA A 529 3.96 24.86 21.06
C ALA A 529 3.40 23.44 21.31
N LEU A 530 3.00 22.71 20.27
CA LEU A 530 2.55 21.33 20.42
C LEU A 530 3.68 20.37 20.86
N LEU A 531 4.93 20.61 20.48
CA LEU A 531 6.08 19.87 21.01
C LEU A 531 6.24 20.11 22.51
N GLY A 532 6.04 21.35 22.96
CA GLY A 532 6.01 21.72 24.37
C GLY A 532 4.91 21.02 25.16
N ASP A 533 3.69 21.02 24.64
CA ASP A 533 2.55 20.28 25.20
C ASP A 533 2.92 18.80 25.35
N ALA A 534 3.41 18.17 24.28
CA ALA A 534 3.82 16.77 24.29
C ALA A 534 4.93 16.50 25.32
N ALA A 535 5.86 17.44 25.51
CA ALA A 535 6.92 17.34 26.50
C ALA A 535 6.40 17.42 27.94
N ALA A 536 5.43 18.29 28.24
CA ALA A 536 4.77 18.33 29.54
C ALA A 536 4.07 17.00 29.86
N GLN A 537 3.34 16.44 28.88
CA GLN A 537 2.72 15.12 29.01
C GLN A 537 3.78 14.02 29.19
N ASN A 538 4.88 14.07 28.45
CA ASN A 538 5.98 13.11 28.54
C ASN A 538 6.63 13.10 29.93
N LEU A 539 6.84 14.29 30.49
CA LEU A 539 7.44 14.51 31.80
C LEU A 539 6.55 14.01 32.93
N VAL A 540 5.25 14.28 32.90
CA VAL A 540 4.33 13.78 33.95
C VAL A 540 4.24 12.25 33.93
N LEU A 541 4.31 11.64 32.73
CA LEU A 541 4.34 10.19 32.55
C LEU A 541 5.63 9.54 33.04
N LYS A 542 6.71 10.31 33.21
CA LYS A 542 8.06 9.80 33.50
C LYS A 542 8.51 8.79 32.44
N LYS A 543 8.37 9.17 31.16
CA LYS A 543 8.73 8.33 30.00
C LYS A 543 10.25 8.15 29.89
N PHE A 544 10.75 7.11 30.55
CA PHE A 544 12.18 6.79 30.63
C PHE A 544 12.39 5.30 30.31
N LEU A 545 13.50 4.99 29.64
CA LEU A 545 13.95 3.62 29.37
C LEU A 545 15.15 3.31 30.26
N PRO A 546 14.98 2.48 31.31
CA PRO A 546 16.08 2.10 32.20
C PRO A 546 17.26 1.47 31.46
N ASP A 547 16.99 0.62 30.46
CA ASP A 547 18.04 -0.14 29.76
C ASP A 547 18.99 0.76 28.96
N THR A 548 18.48 1.87 28.42
CA THR A 548 19.27 2.81 27.61
C THR A 548 19.55 4.12 28.32
N LEU A 549 19.11 4.25 29.59
CA LEU A 549 19.08 5.50 30.34
C LEU A 549 18.51 6.69 29.54
N GLY A 550 17.52 6.41 28.67
CA GLY A 550 17.08 7.34 27.62
C GLY A 550 15.66 7.85 27.80
N CYS A 551 15.40 9.08 27.36
CA CYS A 551 14.06 9.64 27.26
C CYS A 551 13.34 9.12 26.00
N ARG A 552 12.05 8.73 26.11
CA ARG A 552 11.23 8.42 24.93
C ARG A 552 10.46 9.65 24.48
N PHE A 553 11.12 10.57 23.80
CA PHE A 553 10.52 11.79 23.23
C PHE A 553 11.14 12.09 21.87
N GLY A 554 10.34 12.53 20.89
CA GLY A 554 10.83 12.77 19.52
C GLY A 554 11.25 11.48 18.81
N VAL A 555 10.58 10.37 19.13
CA VAL A 555 10.83 9.01 18.59
C VAL A 555 9.57 8.40 17.97
N GLY A 556 8.72 9.27 17.44
CA GLY A 556 7.43 8.96 16.82
C GLY A 556 6.43 8.31 17.76
N LYS A 557 6.30 8.84 18.98
CA LYS A 557 5.26 8.41 19.96
C LYS A 557 4.28 9.53 20.27
N GLU A 558 4.62 10.73 19.85
CA GLU A 558 3.85 11.96 19.79
C GLU A 558 3.30 12.08 18.37
N ILE A 559 1.97 12.11 18.23
CA ILE A 559 1.26 12.14 16.95
C ILE A 559 0.59 13.50 16.81
N PHE A 560 0.96 14.25 15.78
CA PHE A 560 0.53 15.62 15.55
C PHE A 560 -0.61 15.65 14.52
N GLU A 561 -1.76 16.13 14.95
CA GLU A 561 -2.97 16.24 14.15
C GLU A 561 -2.99 17.59 13.44
N PHE A 562 -3.20 17.57 12.12
CA PHE A 562 -3.43 18.76 11.31
C PHE A 562 -4.91 18.83 10.93
N GLY A 563 -5.43 20.05 10.82
CA GLY A 563 -6.82 20.29 10.44
C GLY A 563 -7.04 21.72 9.97
N TYR A 564 -8.19 21.97 9.34
CA TYR A 564 -8.52 23.29 8.81
C TYR A 564 -8.81 24.27 9.95
N ASP A 565 -7.97 25.30 10.07
CA ASP A 565 -8.15 26.41 11.01
C ASP A 565 -8.93 27.52 10.32
N ILE A 566 -10.14 27.80 10.82
CA ILE A 566 -11.06 28.78 10.22
C ILE A 566 -10.49 30.20 10.28
N THR A 567 -9.72 30.51 11.33
CA THR A 567 -9.13 31.84 11.52
C THR A 567 -7.97 32.04 10.57
N ALA A 568 -7.09 31.04 10.44
CA ALA A 568 -5.98 31.07 9.50
C ALA A 568 -6.41 30.78 8.04
N ARG A 569 -7.64 30.29 7.85
CA ARG A 569 -8.24 29.85 6.56
C ARG A 569 -7.40 28.82 5.81
N ARG A 570 -6.67 27.99 6.54
CA ARG A 570 -5.78 26.96 6.00
C ARG A 570 -5.60 25.81 6.97
N GLU A 571 -5.01 24.72 6.49
CA GLU A 571 -4.63 23.60 7.34
C GLU A 571 -3.50 24.01 8.29
N MET A 572 -3.67 23.77 9.59
CA MET A 572 -2.74 24.13 10.65
C MET A 572 -2.57 22.95 11.62
N PRO A 573 -1.48 22.89 12.39
CA PRO A 573 -1.39 21.99 13.53
C PRO A 573 -2.53 22.27 14.53
N MET A 574 -3.22 21.23 14.99
CA MET A 574 -4.40 21.35 15.86
C MET A 574 -4.18 20.75 17.25
N GLY A 575 -3.38 19.70 17.35
CA GLY A 575 -3.18 19.03 18.64
C GLY A 575 -2.14 17.92 18.58
N VAL A 576 -1.80 17.40 19.75
CA VAL A 576 -0.87 16.26 19.89
C VAL A 576 -1.46 15.19 20.79
N LYS A 577 -1.34 13.93 20.35
CA LYS A 577 -1.76 12.74 21.10
C LYS A 577 -0.58 11.81 21.32
N LEU A 578 -0.58 11.11 22.44
CA LEU A 578 0.42 10.08 22.73
C LEU A 578 -0.12 8.71 22.33
N CYS A 579 0.65 7.98 21.53
CA CYS A 579 0.21 6.71 20.95
C CYS A 579 0.76 5.48 21.71
N SER A 580 1.54 5.69 22.78
CA SER A 580 2.20 4.63 23.53
C SER A 580 2.43 5.01 24.99
N ILE A 581 2.13 4.06 25.89
CA ILE A 581 2.39 4.11 27.33
C ILE A 581 3.76 3.49 27.70
N ARG A 582 4.52 2.96 26.73
CA ARG A 582 5.84 2.35 27.00
C ARG A 582 6.81 3.39 27.56
N GLY A 583 7.57 3.01 28.59
CA GLY A 583 8.49 3.89 29.31
C GLY A 583 7.82 4.72 30.41
N CYS A 584 6.48 4.81 30.46
CA CYS A 584 5.79 5.49 31.56
C CYS A 584 6.09 4.81 32.89
N PHE A 585 6.24 5.62 33.96
CA PHE A 585 6.70 5.18 35.28
C PHE A 585 8.12 4.59 35.24
N GLY A 586 8.93 5.05 34.30
CA GLY A 586 10.28 4.55 34.05
C GLY A 586 11.36 5.21 34.90
N TRP A 587 11.15 6.45 35.35
CA TRP A 587 12.14 7.18 36.16
C TRP A 587 12.54 6.37 37.41
N PRO A 588 13.85 6.18 37.67
CA PRO A 588 14.31 5.22 38.67
C PRO A 588 14.13 5.69 40.12
N ASP A 589 14.30 6.98 40.39
CA ASP A 589 14.22 7.53 41.74
C ASP A 589 12.85 8.14 42.04
N THR A 590 12.11 7.56 42.98
CA THR A 590 10.80 8.06 43.41
C THR A 590 10.82 8.75 44.78
N ALA A 591 12.00 9.14 45.28
CA ALA A 591 12.14 9.89 46.53
C ALA A 591 11.61 11.32 46.39
N TYR A 592 10.97 11.83 47.44
CA TYR A 592 10.34 13.16 47.45
C TYR A 592 11.36 14.22 47.91
N THR A 593 12.46 14.34 47.17
CA THR A 593 13.59 15.22 47.51
C THR A 593 13.83 16.27 46.42
N GLU A 594 14.47 17.38 46.82
CA GLU A 594 14.81 18.47 45.93
C GLU A 594 15.89 18.07 44.91
N GLU A 595 16.83 17.24 45.34
CA GLU A 595 17.90 16.73 44.49
C GLU A 595 17.34 15.86 43.35
N ASN A 596 16.38 14.98 43.66
CA ASN A 596 15.75 14.12 42.66
C ASN A 596 14.91 14.92 41.66
N ILE A 597 14.10 15.87 42.13
CA ILE A 597 13.26 16.66 41.21
C ILE A 597 14.11 17.54 40.28
N ASN A 598 15.23 18.09 40.77
CA ASN A 598 16.16 18.87 39.95
C ASN A 598 16.87 17.98 38.92
N ALA A 599 17.37 16.80 39.33
CA ALA A 599 17.98 15.84 38.40
C ALA A 599 17.00 15.37 37.32
N LEU A 600 15.73 15.17 37.69
CA LEU A 600 14.67 14.82 36.77
C LEU A 600 14.43 15.93 35.74
N PHE A 601 14.28 17.19 36.16
CA PHE A 601 14.06 18.29 35.23
C PHE A 601 15.26 18.52 34.31
N ASP A 602 16.47 18.49 34.85
CA ASP A 602 17.71 18.63 34.08
C ASP A 602 17.80 17.58 32.95
N PHE A 603 17.56 16.31 33.29
CA PHE A 603 17.57 15.20 32.34
C PHE A 603 16.54 15.39 31.23
N TYR A 604 15.28 15.60 31.58
CA TYR A 604 14.20 15.67 30.58
C TYR A 604 14.36 16.90 29.68
N PHE A 605 14.74 18.05 30.25
CA PHE A 605 14.88 19.29 29.49
C PHE A 605 16.08 19.24 28.55
N GLY A 606 17.17 18.57 28.94
CA GLY A 606 18.27 18.26 28.03
C GLY A 606 17.80 17.44 26.81
N CYS A 607 17.01 16.40 27.02
CA CYS A 607 16.45 15.61 25.92
C CYS A 607 15.47 16.41 25.05
N TYR A 608 14.62 17.23 25.66
CA TYR A 608 13.63 18.04 24.93
C TYR A 608 14.32 19.11 24.06
N ALA A 609 15.38 19.75 24.59
CA ALA A 609 16.17 20.73 23.87
C ALA A 609 16.81 20.14 22.60
N GLN A 610 17.34 18.91 22.67
CA GLN A 610 17.90 18.21 21.51
C GLN A 610 16.86 17.96 20.41
N VAL A 611 15.62 17.61 20.77
CA VAL A 611 14.54 17.40 19.80
C VAL A 611 14.11 18.73 19.19
N LEU A 612 13.92 19.78 20.00
CA LEU A 612 13.55 21.11 19.52
C LEU A 612 14.60 21.69 18.57
N TYR A 613 15.87 21.60 18.94
CA TYR A 613 16.98 22.10 18.12
C TYR A 613 17.07 21.37 16.76
N ARG A 614 16.92 20.04 16.75
CA ARG A 614 16.88 19.27 15.51
C ARG A 614 15.70 19.66 14.62
N PHE A 615 14.53 19.89 15.20
CA PHE A 615 13.36 20.38 14.49
C PHE A 615 13.61 21.78 13.92
N TRP A 616 14.13 22.70 14.73
CA TRP A 616 14.51 24.05 14.29
C TRP A 616 15.51 24.02 13.13
N ARG A 617 16.56 23.18 13.20
CA ARG A 617 17.58 23.10 12.15
C ARG A 617 16.99 22.74 10.79
N LYS A 618 15.95 21.89 10.76
CA LYS A 618 15.21 21.54 9.54
C LYS A 618 14.36 22.71 9.01
N HIS A 619 13.90 23.58 9.91
CA HIS A 619 12.94 24.67 9.63
C HIS A 619 13.51 26.07 9.92
N ARG A 620 14.84 26.24 9.86
CA ARG A 620 15.52 27.49 10.27
C ARG A 620 15.10 28.71 9.44
N ALA A 621 14.59 28.49 8.23
CA ALA A 621 14.09 29.53 7.35
C ALA A 621 12.79 30.17 7.88
N ALA A 622 12.06 29.49 8.76
CA ALA A 622 10.79 29.96 9.31
C ALA A 622 10.97 30.94 10.49
N GLY A 623 12.13 30.97 11.17
CA GLY A 623 12.38 31.91 12.25
C GLY A 623 13.55 31.54 13.19
N PRO A 624 13.87 32.43 14.14
CA PRO A 624 14.96 32.22 15.09
C PRO A 624 14.64 31.15 16.13
N LEU A 625 15.69 30.48 16.65
CA LEU A 625 15.57 29.42 17.66
C LEU A 625 14.93 29.91 18.96
N ASP A 626 15.23 31.14 19.39
CA ASP A 626 14.67 31.72 20.62
C ASP A 626 13.15 31.85 20.57
N ALA A 627 12.60 32.33 19.44
CA ALA A 627 11.16 32.45 19.27
C ALA A 627 10.46 31.08 19.33
N LEU A 628 11.09 30.05 18.74
CA LEU A 628 10.58 28.69 18.78
C LEU A 628 10.68 28.07 20.18
N THR A 629 11.74 28.41 20.92
CA THR A 629 11.96 28.02 22.32
C THR A 629 10.88 28.58 23.23
N GLU A 630 10.51 29.86 23.06
CA GLU A 630 9.41 30.46 23.79
C GLU A 630 8.06 29.80 23.43
N CYS A 631 7.79 29.58 22.13
CA CYS A 631 6.57 28.88 21.71
C CYS A 631 6.47 27.48 22.33
N PHE A 632 7.58 26.73 22.35
CA PHE A 632 7.66 25.43 23.02
C PHE A 632 7.33 25.57 24.50
N PHE A 633 7.95 26.51 25.21
CA PHE A 633 7.72 26.62 26.64
C PHE A 633 6.28 27.07 26.96
N ASP A 634 5.68 27.94 26.15
CA ASP A 634 4.28 28.34 26.30
C ASP A 634 3.33 27.14 26.20
N GLY A 635 3.58 26.23 25.24
CA GLY A 635 2.84 24.97 25.13
C GLY A 635 3.06 24.03 26.32
N PHE A 636 4.30 23.91 26.78
CA PHE A 636 4.65 23.13 27.97
C PHE A 636 3.95 23.65 29.23
N GLU A 637 3.98 24.97 29.43
CA GLU A 637 3.35 25.66 30.54
C GLU A 637 1.84 25.48 30.51
N PHE A 638 1.20 25.74 29.36
CA PHE A 638 -0.24 25.59 29.19
C PHE A 638 -0.68 24.18 29.58
N LYS A 639 -0.01 23.16 29.06
CA LYS A 639 -0.38 21.77 29.34
C LYS A 639 -0.11 21.37 30.79
N THR A 640 0.97 21.87 31.39
CA THR A 640 1.26 21.67 32.82
C THR A 640 0.14 22.22 33.70
N ARG A 641 -0.32 23.45 33.39
CA ARG A 641 -1.42 24.11 34.11
C ARG A 641 -2.72 23.33 33.95
N GLU A 642 -3.05 22.88 32.74
CA GLU A 642 -4.23 22.04 32.47
C GLU A 642 -4.21 20.75 33.29
N MET A 643 -3.10 20.00 33.27
CA MET A 643 -3.01 18.73 33.99
C MET A 643 -3.05 18.91 35.50
N HIS A 644 -2.39 19.95 36.01
CA HIS A 644 -2.47 20.28 37.43
C HIS A 644 -3.88 20.72 37.82
N TRP A 645 -4.57 21.49 36.99
CA TRP A 645 -5.95 21.88 37.24
C TRP A 645 -6.84 20.64 37.42
N ASN A 646 -6.80 19.70 36.47
CA ASN A 646 -7.54 18.43 36.54
C ASN A 646 -7.24 17.63 37.81
N TYR A 647 -5.97 17.58 38.22
CA TYR A 647 -5.56 16.97 39.48
C TYR A 647 -6.14 17.71 40.69
N SER A 648 -5.93 19.03 40.77
CA SER A 648 -6.26 19.84 41.95
C SER A 648 -7.77 19.86 42.25
N VAL A 649 -8.63 19.91 41.23
CA VAL A 649 -10.09 19.92 41.40
C VAL A 649 -10.67 18.56 41.81
N ARG A 650 -9.90 17.47 41.70
CA ARG A 650 -10.31 16.09 42.06
C ARG A 650 -9.27 15.41 42.95
N ARG A 651 -8.52 16.18 43.72
CA ARG A 651 -7.32 15.73 44.44
C ARG A 651 -7.56 14.46 45.26
N GLU A 652 -8.64 14.43 46.04
CA GLU A 652 -8.98 13.28 46.88
C GLU A 652 -9.13 11.98 46.08
N GLN A 653 -9.75 12.04 44.89
CA GLN A 653 -9.92 10.89 44.01
C GLN A 653 -8.58 10.43 43.42
N PHE A 654 -7.71 11.38 43.05
CA PHE A 654 -6.37 11.09 42.54
C PHE A 654 -5.45 10.46 43.60
N ASP A 655 -5.46 11.01 44.82
CA ASP A 655 -4.63 10.57 45.93
C ASP A 655 -5.09 9.21 46.51
N ALA A 656 -6.39 8.94 46.46
CA ALA A 656 -6.99 7.66 46.89
C ALA A 656 -6.95 6.56 45.83
N PHE A 657 -6.54 6.85 44.58
CA PHE A 657 -6.56 5.87 43.50
C PHE A 657 -5.56 4.72 43.72
N ASP A 658 -6.09 3.53 43.98
CA ASP A 658 -5.36 2.27 44.02
C ASP A 658 -6.06 1.21 43.15
N PRO A 659 -5.49 0.81 42.00
CA PRO A 659 -6.03 -0.23 41.14
C PRO A 659 -5.82 -1.66 41.68
N HIS A 660 -5.30 -1.84 42.90
CA HIS A 660 -5.06 -3.14 43.55
C HIS A 660 -4.17 -4.08 42.72
N LEU A 661 -3.13 -3.51 42.10
CA LEU A 661 -2.21 -4.25 41.24
C LEU A 661 -1.11 -4.99 42.02
N PRO A 662 -0.48 -6.01 41.43
CA PRO A 662 0.64 -6.71 42.06
C PRO A 662 1.75 -5.76 42.56
N LYS A 663 2.23 -5.98 43.80
CA LYS A 663 3.19 -5.10 44.49
C LYS A 663 4.47 -4.83 43.68
N HIS A 664 4.93 -5.79 42.87
CA HIS A 664 6.14 -5.66 42.06
C HIS A 664 6.06 -4.55 41.00
N TYR A 665 4.86 -4.09 40.61
CA TYR A 665 4.71 -2.93 39.72
C TYR A 665 4.89 -1.59 40.45
N ALA A 666 4.79 -1.57 41.78
CA ALA A 666 4.90 -0.38 42.62
C ALA A 666 4.00 0.80 42.16
N PHE A 667 2.80 0.51 41.63
CA PHE A 667 1.93 1.50 40.99
C PHE A 667 1.68 2.71 41.90
N VAL A 668 1.16 2.51 43.12
CA VAL A 668 0.80 3.60 44.05
C VAL A 668 2.00 4.50 44.36
N ARG A 669 3.19 3.92 44.59
CA ARG A 669 4.41 4.70 44.87
C ARG A 669 4.78 5.59 43.69
N LYS A 670 4.77 5.04 42.47
CA LYS A 670 5.12 5.77 41.24
C LYS A 670 4.07 6.79 40.86
N TRP A 671 2.79 6.47 41.10
CA TRP A 671 1.67 7.36 40.88
C TRP A 671 1.72 8.60 41.76
N ARG A 672 1.89 8.40 43.07
CA ARG A 672 2.03 9.52 44.03
C ARG A 672 3.25 10.38 43.72
N PHE A 673 4.37 9.77 43.29
CA PHE A 673 5.53 10.53 42.82
C PHE A 673 5.21 11.38 41.57
N ALA A 674 4.47 10.84 40.60
CA ALA A 674 4.09 11.59 39.41
C ALA A 674 3.23 12.82 39.77
N LEU A 675 2.21 12.65 40.63
CA LEU A 675 1.36 13.75 41.11
C LEU A 675 2.16 14.79 41.92
N TRP A 676 3.02 14.32 42.84
CA TRP A 676 3.92 15.19 43.60
C TRP A 676 4.83 16.01 42.68
N SER A 677 5.42 15.37 41.67
CA SER A 677 6.29 16.03 40.71
C SER A 677 5.56 17.05 39.83
N LEU A 678 4.28 16.80 39.48
CA LEU A 678 3.44 17.73 38.71
C LEU A 678 3.18 19.03 39.49
N GLU A 679 2.93 18.96 40.80
CA GLU A 679 2.81 20.15 41.64
C GLU A 679 4.11 20.97 41.65
N ARG A 680 5.27 20.31 41.69
CA ARG A 680 6.58 20.98 41.68
C ARG A 680 6.87 21.58 40.31
N GLN A 681 6.51 20.88 39.24
CA GLN A 681 6.60 21.37 37.87
C GLN A 681 5.80 22.66 37.70
N LEU A 682 4.55 22.71 38.18
CA LEU A 682 3.74 23.93 38.14
C LEU A 682 4.38 25.07 38.94
N ARG A 683 4.82 24.82 40.18
CA ARG A 683 5.39 25.86 41.06
C ARG A 683 6.71 26.43 40.55
N ARG A 684 7.36 25.76 39.60
CA ARG A 684 8.69 26.09 39.07
C ARG A 684 8.68 26.56 37.63
N LEU A 685 7.51 26.82 37.04
CA LEU A 685 7.41 27.18 35.61
C LEU A 685 8.40 28.27 35.21
N ASP A 686 8.55 29.34 35.99
CA ASP A 686 9.51 30.42 35.68
C ASP A 686 10.95 29.94 35.67
N SER A 687 11.38 29.20 36.71
CA SER A 687 12.74 28.64 36.77
C SER A 687 12.98 27.57 35.71
N LEU A 688 11.94 26.82 35.34
CA LEU A 688 11.99 25.82 34.28
C LEU A 688 12.11 26.49 32.91
N ARG A 689 11.45 27.63 32.68
CA ARG A 689 11.61 28.40 31.43
C ARG A 689 13.06 28.77 31.22
N THR A 690 13.68 29.34 32.25
CA THR A 690 15.12 29.68 32.23
C THR A 690 15.99 28.45 31.98
N LEU A 691 15.76 27.36 32.73
CA LEU A 691 16.52 26.11 32.56
C LEU A 691 16.39 25.55 31.13
N PHE A 692 15.20 25.58 30.55
CA PHE A 692 14.98 25.06 29.19
C PHE A 692 15.73 25.89 28.16
N SER A 693 15.62 27.22 28.24
CA SER A 693 16.34 28.12 27.32
C SER A 693 17.87 27.96 27.44
N GLU A 694 18.39 27.76 28.66
CA GLU A 694 19.81 27.42 28.87
C GLU A 694 20.19 26.09 28.21
N LYS A 695 19.38 25.03 28.34
CA LYS A 695 19.63 23.74 27.69
C LYS A 695 19.60 23.84 26.17
N VAL A 696 18.68 24.62 25.60
CA VAL A 696 18.63 24.86 24.15
C VAL A 696 19.89 25.56 23.66
N ARG A 697 20.35 26.61 24.36
CA ARG A 697 21.58 27.32 24.02
C ARG A 697 22.81 26.38 24.07
N GLN A 698 22.94 25.59 25.13
CA GLN A 698 24.02 24.59 25.26
C GLN A 698 24.03 23.60 24.08
N VAL A 699 22.86 23.14 23.62
CA VAL A 699 22.76 22.24 22.46
C VAL A 699 23.18 22.95 21.16
N ALA A 700 22.82 24.22 20.98
CA ALA A 700 23.23 25.01 19.81
C ALA A 700 24.75 25.23 19.78
N GLU A 701 25.34 25.67 20.90
CA GLU A 701 26.78 25.88 21.06
C GLU A 701 27.58 24.60 20.78
N THR A 702 27.15 23.46 21.32
CA THR A 702 27.83 22.17 21.13
C THR A 702 27.67 21.58 19.73
N SER A 703 26.70 22.03 18.95
CA SER A 703 26.43 21.55 17.59
C SER A 703 27.15 22.36 16.50
N GLY A 704 27.83 23.46 16.85
CA GLY A 704 28.67 24.25 15.93
C GLY A 704 27.92 25.20 14.99
N ASP A 705 26.69 25.61 15.35
CA ASP A 705 25.86 26.52 14.55
C ASP A 705 25.85 27.98 15.09
N GLU A 706 26.80 28.35 15.96
CA GLU A 706 27.10 29.75 16.32
C GLU A 706 28.40 30.26 15.71
#